data_AF-A0A9E5WSK9-F1
#
_entry.id   AF-A0A9E5WSK9-F1
#
_cell.length_a   1.000
_cell.length_b   1.000
_cell.length_c   1.000
_cell.angle_alpha   90.00
_cell.angle_beta   90.00
_cell.angle_gamma   90.00
#
_symmetry.space_group_name_H-M   'P 1'
#
loop_
_entity.id
_entity.type
_entity.pdbx_description
1 polymer ?
#
loop_
_entity_poly.entity_id
_entity_poly.type
_entity_poly.pdbx_seq_one_letter_code
_entity_poly.pdbx_strand_id
1 'polypeptide(L)'
;ALLPAKIAGEVPAERVSLPAPQSDFPALAVTADGAVWVAYVEWNGVDSDRVLVRRKGADGKWSRPIELSDGCFEHYTPALAPCGTGVVAIWPGHNAAGFDLYWARIDASGSLSDVRQLTKAKHGDFNVRCAADGQGNVTVVWQSFRNDQADVYACRLTASGQATPPVRVSPSDANDWEPAVALDSEGVAWIVWDSYDRGNYDVFLRSFDGKKLGKLIAITTEPSAQFHTTVAVDAKDRKWVAWDDAGENWGKDFSRTSAARGSRGLHFSRTLGVRVVDRGLIYAPQAELKKILTGRMSRYAELPTLAVDGSGTIWLIFRHWTIAKPHEMYHFYATRLTNDGWTLPLRLGHSSGRNTQRPDVARAPDGSLRVVYSSDGRAPGVKPKDAVHALPYVTYLATLPDSQTAATVSIKEVTLPDPQPKWHRRERPRHQVGDKEYILLLGDCHRHTDVRGHSGVDGSALDTYRYALDPAQLDFLGLGDHNQVTAGQWPDGLRDYQWWYEQKFVDLFTHEPVFMGIYSYEHSLSRPSGHRNILHLKRGAPMRLADRSKDSPDNQPPNLWQWIEKNVLTQQGQKVVLVPHTFAAGPLADWNWPNARFDCLLEIYQGCRGSYEAWRLPPGEKRGPTQTNEPGHFARDALRVGNVYGFVSFSDHSSTHNSWAGVWAEAPTREALFDAMLARRTFGASDEIILKVAAVDRSQNPPRYHAVGERIRAKVSHPPTIEMEIAAPETILRVDVVRDGQYVFTTHPKRRTFRATFTDANPQPGDSYYYVRVFQVDPENPDGDPEIGWASPIFVRYD
;
A
#
# COMPACT_ATOMS: atom_id res chain seq x y z
N ALA A 1 13.30 -25.72 0.92
CA ALA A 1 12.66 -24.95 2.01
C ALA A 1 13.73 -24.51 2.99
N LEU A 2 13.76 -23.23 3.39
CA LEU A 2 14.71 -22.75 4.41
C LEU A 2 14.41 -23.43 5.76
N LEU A 3 15.46 -23.80 6.50
CA LEU A 3 15.35 -24.38 7.84
C LEU A 3 14.67 -23.39 8.81
N PRO A 4 14.07 -23.87 9.92
CA PRO A 4 13.63 -22.98 11.00
C PRO A 4 14.78 -22.09 11.49
N ALA A 5 14.48 -20.85 11.86
CA ALA A 5 15.45 -19.95 12.46
C ALA A 5 15.88 -20.48 13.84
N LYS A 6 17.18 -20.40 14.14
CA LYS A 6 17.72 -20.62 15.49
C LYS A 6 17.41 -19.42 16.35
N ILE A 7 16.82 -19.66 17.53
CA ILE A 7 16.42 -18.62 18.49
C ILE A 7 16.93 -18.99 19.88
N ALA A 8 17.19 -17.99 20.72
CA ALA A 8 17.68 -18.19 22.09
C ALA A 8 16.57 -18.61 23.07
N GLY A 9 15.31 -18.30 22.75
CA GLY A 9 14.17 -18.55 23.62
C GLY A 9 13.00 -17.62 23.31
N GLU A 10 12.02 -17.61 24.21
CA GLU A 10 10.84 -16.76 24.15
C GLU A 10 10.77 -15.85 25.37
N VAL A 11 10.41 -14.59 25.15
CA VAL A 11 10.17 -13.59 26.21
C VAL A 11 8.68 -13.57 26.51
N PRO A 12 8.25 -13.80 27.77
CA PRO A 12 6.84 -13.77 28.11
C PRO A 12 6.24 -12.38 27.90
N ALA A 13 4.95 -12.35 27.56
CA ALA A 13 4.20 -11.13 27.34
C ALA A 13 2.92 -11.14 28.19
N GLU A 14 2.58 -9.98 28.75
CA GLU A 14 1.32 -9.78 29.45
C GLU A 14 0.33 -9.02 28.57
N ARG A 15 -0.96 -9.28 28.77
CA ARG A 15 -2.03 -8.60 28.03
C ARG A 15 -2.27 -7.20 28.61
N VAL A 16 -2.37 -6.21 27.73
CA VAL A 16 -2.64 -4.81 28.06
C VAL A 16 -4.09 -4.43 27.77
N SER A 17 -4.63 -4.75 26.60
CA SER A 17 -6.03 -4.41 26.25
C SER A 17 -7.01 -5.51 26.69
N LEU A 18 -8.31 -5.23 26.54
CA LEU A 18 -9.32 -6.28 26.69
C LEU A 18 -9.23 -7.27 25.51
N PRO A 19 -9.71 -8.52 25.65
CA PRO A 19 -9.71 -9.51 24.56
C PRO A 19 -10.58 -9.11 23.36
N ALA A 20 -11.54 -8.22 23.60
CA ALA A 20 -12.42 -7.60 22.62
C ALA A 20 -12.88 -6.25 23.20
N PRO A 21 -13.15 -5.25 22.34
CA PRO A 21 -13.05 -5.28 20.87
C PRO A 21 -11.60 -5.15 20.35
N GLN A 22 -11.42 -5.01 19.04
CA GLN A 22 -10.10 -5.02 18.37
C GLN A 22 -9.24 -3.82 18.83
N SER A 23 -7.99 -4.09 19.22
CA SER A 23 -7.00 -3.10 19.67
C SER A 23 -5.69 -3.20 18.88
N ASP A 24 -5.33 -2.15 18.14
CA ASP A 24 -4.10 -2.09 17.33
C ASP A 24 -3.34 -0.76 17.52
N PHE A 25 -2.21 -0.63 16.82
CA PHE A 25 -1.34 0.54 16.82
C PHE A 25 -0.93 1.01 18.23
N PRO A 26 -0.26 0.17 19.02
CA PRO A 26 0.08 0.54 20.38
C PRO A 26 1.28 1.49 20.43
N ALA A 27 1.28 2.37 21.43
CA ALA A 27 2.40 3.23 21.79
C ALA A 27 2.70 3.14 23.29
N LEU A 28 3.94 3.41 23.68
CA LEU A 28 4.46 3.11 25.01
C LEU A 28 5.28 4.26 25.58
N ALA A 29 5.04 4.57 26.86
CA ALA A 29 5.95 5.37 27.66
C ALA A 29 6.13 4.75 29.04
N VAL A 30 7.30 4.95 29.65
CA VAL A 30 7.52 4.64 31.07
C VAL A 30 7.94 5.91 31.77
N THR A 31 7.21 6.30 32.81
CA THR A 31 7.44 7.55 33.55
C THR A 31 8.49 7.39 34.64
N ALA A 32 8.94 8.51 35.22
CA ALA A 32 10.06 8.52 36.17
C ALA A 32 9.80 7.72 37.47
N ASP A 33 8.54 7.51 37.81
CA ASP A 33 8.07 6.65 38.92
C ASP A 33 8.02 5.16 38.57
N GLY A 34 8.42 4.79 37.34
CA GLY A 34 8.38 3.42 36.82
C GLY A 34 7.01 2.98 36.31
N ALA A 35 6.00 3.87 36.29
CA ALA A 35 4.69 3.51 35.76
C ALA A 35 4.72 3.34 34.25
N VAL A 36 4.07 2.27 33.76
CA VAL A 36 3.98 1.95 32.34
C VAL A 36 2.68 2.53 31.78
N TRP A 37 2.77 3.26 30.68
CA TRP A 37 1.65 3.85 29.97
C TRP A 37 1.57 3.29 28.56
N VAL A 38 0.40 2.81 28.18
CA VAL A 38 0.16 2.26 26.84
C VAL A 38 -1.05 2.93 26.22
N ALA A 39 -0.85 3.53 25.04
CA ALA A 39 -1.93 3.97 24.18
C ALA A 39 -2.20 2.90 23.11
N TYR A 40 -3.44 2.80 22.63
CA TYR A 40 -3.84 1.94 21.52
C TYR A 40 -5.13 2.45 20.88
N VAL A 41 -5.37 2.06 19.62
CA VAL A 41 -6.60 2.37 18.89
C VAL A 41 -7.56 1.19 19.03
N GLU A 42 -8.77 1.46 19.50
CA GLU A 42 -9.83 0.48 19.70
C GLU A 42 -11.00 0.72 18.74
N TRP A 43 -11.34 -0.27 17.92
CA TRP A 43 -12.46 -0.18 16.97
C TRP A 43 -13.80 -0.56 17.61
N ASN A 44 -14.85 0.19 17.31
CA ASN A 44 -16.17 0.05 17.95
C ASN A 44 -16.99 -1.16 17.47
N GLY A 45 -16.53 -1.86 16.43
CA GLY A 45 -17.26 -2.98 15.84
C GLY A 45 -18.15 -2.63 14.65
N VAL A 46 -18.20 -1.35 14.25
CA VAL A 46 -19.16 -0.81 13.29
C VAL A 46 -18.49 0.15 12.30
N ASP A 47 -18.18 1.37 12.73
CA ASP A 47 -17.93 2.52 11.85
C ASP A 47 -17.03 3.61 12.46
N SER A 48 -16.50 3.39 13.66
CA SER A 48 -15.54 4.30 14.26
C SER A 48 -14.54 3.60 15.17
N ASP A 49 -13.43 4.27 15.45
CA ASP A 49 -12.49 3.86 16.48
C ASP A 49 -12.13 5.03 17.39
N ARG A 50 -11.41 4.72 18.48
CA ARG A 50 -11.01 5.67 19.50
C ARG A 50 -9.63 5.38 20.03
N VAL A 51 -8.94 6.41 20.52
CA VAL A 51 -7.65 6.25 21.20
C VAL A 51 -7.87 6.09 22.70
N LEU A 52 -7.35 4.99 23.25
CA LEU A 52 -7.42 4.66 24.67
C LEU A 52 -6.02 4.62 25.27
N VAL A 53 -5.90 5.05 26.53
CA VAL A 53 -4.67 4.97 27.33
C VAL A 53 -4.91 4.17 28.61
N ARG A 54 -3.98 3.28 28.94
CA ARG A 54 -3.95 2.56 30.23
C ARG A 54 -2.62 2.79 30.93
N ARG A 55 -2.67 2.88 32.26
CA ARG A 55 -1.51 3.00 33.14
C ARG A 55 -1.36 1.75 34.00
N LYS A 56 -0.14 1.29 34.24
CA LYS A 56 0.22 0.27 35.23
C LYS A 56 1.23 0.86 36.21
N GLY A 57 0.80 1.07 37.45
CA GLY A 57 1.65 1.60 38.52
C GLY A 57 2.35 0.51 39.33
N ALA A 58 2.84 0.86 40.50
CA ALA A 58 3.53 -0.05 41.42
C ALA A 58 2.64 -1.19 41.97
N ASP A 59 1.31 -1.06 41.91
CA ASP A 59 0.36 -2.12 42.30
C ASP A 59 0.32 -3.29 41.31
N GLY A 60 0.98 -3.15 40.15
CA GLY A 60 1.06 -4.17 39.11
C GLY A 60 -0.27 -4.39 38.38
N LYS A 61 -1.24 -3.49 38.50
CA LYS A 61 -2.55 -3.62 37.84
C LYS A 61 -2.74 -2.54 36.78
N TRP A 62 -3.32 -2.92 35.65
CA TRP A 62 -3.72 -1.96 34.62
C TRP A 62 -4.95 -1.17 35.08
N SER A 63 -4.88 0.16 34.96
CA SER A 63 -5.98 1.08 35.19
C SER A 63 -7.16 0.80 34.26
N ARG A 64 -8.30 1.43 34.55
CA ARG A 64 -9.36 1.56 33.53
C ARG A 64 -8.82 2.36 32.34
N PRO A 65 -9.31 2.10 31.11
CA PRO A 65 -8.97 2.91 29.95
C PRO A 65 -9.39 4.37 30.13
N ILE A 66 -8.52 5.28 29.74
CA ILE A 66 -8.75 6.72 29.61
C ILE A 66 -8.95 6.99 28.12
N GLU A 67 -10.11 7.51 27.72
CA GLU A 67 -10.40 7.85 26.32
C GLU A 67 -9.89 9.25 25.99
N LEU A 68 -9.22 9.39 24.83
CA LEU A 68 -8.76 10.68 24.31
C LEU A 68 -9.77 11.22 23.31
N SER A 69 -10.89 11.75 23.79
CA SER A 69 -12.00 12.17 22.92
C SER A 69 -11.68 13.45 22.14
N ASP A 70 -11.64 13.38 20.81
CA ASP A 70 -11.31 14.48 19.89
C ASP A 70 -12.43 14.80 18.87
N GLY A 71 -13.47 13.97 18.80
CA GLY A 71 -14.58 14.09 17.85
C GLY A 71 -14.31 13.48 16.47
N CYS A 72 -13.17 12.83 16.26
CA CYS A 72 -12.84 12.11 15.04
C CYS A 72 -13.46 10.71 15.05
N PHE A 73 -13.70 10.16 13.85
CA PHE A 73 -14.28 8.82 13.69
C PHE A 73 -13.22 7.75 13.41
N GLU A 74 -12.01 8.14 13.00
CA GLU A 74 -10.94 7.23 12.63
C GLU A 74 -9.57 7.76 13.07
N HIS A 75 -8.72 6.90 13.61
CA HIS A 75 -7.42 7.27 14.15
C HIS A 75 -6.30 6.39 13.58
N TYR A 76 -5.06 6.88 13.58
CA TYR A 76 -3.90 6.07 13.21
C TYR A 76 -2.85 6.09 14.33
N THR A 77 -1.64 5.60 14.06
CA THR A 77 -0.60 5.32 15.07
C THR A 77 -0.42 6.46 16.08
N PRO A 78 -0.84 6.31 17.36
CA PRO A 78 -0.55 7.27 18.41
C PRO A 78 0.93 7.23 18.82
N ALA A 79 1.37 8.21 19.59
CA ALA A 79 2.68 8.29 20.21
C ALA A 79 2.56 8.80 21.65
N LEU A 80 3.40 8.29 22.56
CA LEU A 80 3.45 8.71 23.96
C LEU A 80 4.85 9.23 24.32
N ALA A 81 4.91 10.35 25.01
CA ALA A 81 6.15 10.87 25.58
C ALA A 81 6.04 11.02 27.11
N PRO A 82 6.99 10.50 27.91
CA PRO A 82 6.98 10.69 29.36
C PRO A 82 7.30 12.15 29.73
N CYS A 83 6.51 12.74 30.61
CA CYS A 83 6.74 14.08 31.17
C CYS A 83 6.59 14.04 32.70
N GLY A 84 7.71 13.81 33.40
CA GLY A 84 7.71 13.60 34.84
C GLY A 84 7.02 12.27 35.20
N THR A 85 5.93 12.35 35.96
CA THR A 85 5.10 11.20 36.37
C THR A 85 3.86 11.01 35.50
N GLY A 86 3.63 11.89 34.51
CA GLY A 86 2.56 11.81 33.53
C GLY A 86 3.10 11.62 32.10
N VAL A 87 2.20 11.64 31.12
CA VAL A 87 2.53 11.50 29.70
C VAL A 87 1.90 12.60 28.86
N VAL A 88 2.51 12.89 27.72
CA VAL A 88 1.87 13.58 26.59
C VAL A 88 1.50 12.53 25.56
N ALA A 89 0.22 12.48 25.18
CA ALA A 89 -0.24 11.68 24.06
C ALA A 89 -0.39 12.57 22.82
N ILE A 90 0.06 12.09 21.66
CA ILE A 90 -0.16 12.71 20.36
C ILE A 90 -0.71 11.63 19.41
N TRP A 91 -1.72 11.94 18.63
CA TRP A 91 -2.31 10.96 17.70
C TRP A 91 -2.92 11.62 16.46
N PRO A 92 -2.93 10.93 15.30
CA PRO A 92 -3.69 11.35 14.12
C PRO A 92 -5.18 11.01 14.30
N GLY A 93 -6.07 11.97 14.05
CA GLY A 93 -7.52 11.81 14.02
C GLY A 93 -8.10 12.33 12.70
N HIS A 94 -8.97 11.54 12.07
CA HIS A 94 -9.63 11.85 10.80
C HIS A 94 -10.92 12.65 11.04
N ASN A 95 -10.92 13.89 10.56
CA ASN A 95 -12.07 14.78 10.53
C ASN A 95 -12.53 15.06 9.07
N ALA A 96 -13.47 15.98 8.85
CA ALA A 96 -13.99 16.27 7.52
C ALA A 96 -12.94 16.78 6.50
N ALA A 97 -11.79 17.27 6.95
CA ALA A 97 -10.70 17.78 6.12
C ALA A 97 -9.56 16.76 5.90
N GLY A 98 -9.57 15.62 6.61
CA GLY A 98 -8.50 14.61 6.57
C GLY A 98 -7.93 14.31 7.96
N PHE A 99 -6.77 13.66 8.00
CA PHE A 99 -6.04 13.40 9.25
C PHE A 99 -5.31 14.64 9.75
N ASP A 100 -5.62 15.08 10.96
CA ASP A 100 -4.84 16.08 11.70
C ASP A 100 -4.27 15.46 12.97
N LEU A 101 -3.21 16.05 13.51
CA LEU A 101 -2.67 15.63 14.80
C LEU A 101 -3.40 16.32 15.95
N TYR A 102 -3.72 15.54 16.98
CA TYR A 102 -4.28 15.99 18.25
C TYR A 102 -3.34 15.60 19.39
N TRP A 103 -3.42 16.31 20.51
CA TRP A 103 -2.63 16.01 21.70
C TRP A 103 -3.33 16.36 23.01
N ALA A 104 -2.91 15.69 24.08
CA ALA A 104 -3.32 15.97 25.45
C ALA A 104 -2.26 15.51 26.47
N ARG A 105 -2.32 16.05 27.69
CA ARG A 105 -1.53 15.59 28.85
C ARG A 105 -2.38 14.70 29.73
N ILE A 106 -1.77 13.66 30.28
CA ILE A 106 -2.37 12.80 31.30
C ILE A 106 -1.45 12.83 32.51
N ASP A 107 -1.94 13.28 33.66
CA ASP A 107 -1.16 13.30 34.88
C ASP A 107 -1.11 11.92 35.58
N ALA A 108 -0.31 11.80 36.65
CA ALA A 108 -0.14 10.54 37.37
C ALA A 108 -1.43 9.96 38.00
N SER A 109 -2.45 10.79 38.21
CA SER A 109 -3.77 10.37 38.71
C SER A 109 -4.69 9.84 37.60
N GLY A 110 -4.30 10.03 36.34
CA GLY A 110 -5.11 9.73 35.17
C GLY A 110 -6.01 10.89 34.74
N SER A 111 -5.79 12.10 35.27
CA SER A 111 -6.53 13.28 34.86
C SER A 111 -6.06 13.73 33.47
N LEU A 112 -7.02 13.87 32.56
CA LEU A 112 -6.80 14.27 31.18
C LEU A 112 -6.96 15.80 31.03
N SER A 113 -6.01 16.47 30.40
CA SER A 113 -6.17 17.87 29.99
C SER A 113 -7.11 18.01 28.80
N ASP A 114 -7.53 19.23 28.47
CA ASP A 114 -8.24 19.48 27.21
C ASP A 114 -7.45 18.91 26.02
N VAL A 115 -8.16 18.19 25.14
CA VAL A 115 -7.63 17.71 23.87
C VAL A 115 -7.49 18.90 22.91
N ARG A 116 -6.33 19.04 22.28
CA ARG A 116 -6.01 20.16 21.39
C ARG A 116 -5.54 19.67 20.04
N GLN A 117 -6.05 20.26 18.98
CA GLN A 117 -5.54 20.07 17.63
C GLN A 117 -4.16 20.76 17.48
N LEU A 118 -3.17 20.03 16.96
CA LEU A 118 -1.80 20.46 16.73
C LEU A 118 -1.56 20.92 15.29
N THR A 119 -2.18 20.27 14.31
CA THR A 119 -1.99 20.55 12.87
C THR A 119 -3.31 20.81 12.16
N LYS A 120 -3.23 21.43 10.98
CA LYS A 120 -4.37 21.86 10.14
C LYS A 120 -3.97 21.84 8.65
N ALA A 121 -3.27 20.80 8.23
CA ALA A 121 -2.81 20.71 6.84
C ALA A 121 -4.00 20.47 5.89
N LYS A 122 -3.80 20.71 4.59
CA LYS A 122 -4.85 20.46 3.58
C LYS A 122 -5.14 18.96 3.43
N HIS A 123 -4.12 18.12 3.59
CA HIS A 123 -4.20 16.66 3.50
C HIS A 123 -3.58 16.03 4.75
N GLY A 124 -3.58 14.70 4.83
CA GLY A 124 -3.28 13.98 6.08
C GLY A 124 -1.91 14.26 6.69
N ASP A 125 -1.90 14.50 8.00
CA ASP A 125 -0.75 14.43 8.91
C ASP A 125 -0.83 13.11 9.72
N PHE A 126 0.13 12.20 9.54
CA PHE A 126 0.14 10.87 10.18
C PHE A 126 1.57 10.36 10.40
N ASN A 127 1.74 9.09 10.80
CA ASN A 127 3.02 8.49 11.19
C ASN A 127 3.77 9.32 12.25
N VAL A 128 3.03 9.83 13.24
CA VAL A 128 3.61 10.67 14.28
C VAL A 128 4.55 9.87 15.20
N ARG A 129 5.67 10.47 15.57
CA ARG A 129 6.58 10.03 16.62
C ARG A 129 6.94 11.20 17.53
N CYS A 130 7.31 10.92 18.75
CA CYS A 130 7.69 11.96 19.70
C CYS A 130 8.77 11.50 20.68
N ALA A 131 9.50 12.47 21.22
CA ALA A 131 10.46 12.26 22.29
C ALA A 131 10.48 13.47 23.23
N ALA A 132 10.51 13.22 24.54
CA ALA A 132 10.54 14.25 25.57
C ALA A 132 11.95 14.46 26.13
N ASP A 133 12.31 15.72 26.38
CA ASP A 133 13.53 16.07 27.12
C ASP A 133 13.28 16.06 28.64
N GLY A 134 14.37 16.17 29.41
CA GLY A 134 14.30 16.19 30.88
C GLY A 134 13.56 17.40 31.47
N GLN A 135 13.31 18.43 30.66
CA GLN A 135 12.55 19.62 31.04
C GLN A 135 11.05 19.50 30.73
N GLY A 136 10.62 18.39 30.12
CA GLY A 136 9.22 18.13 29.77
C GLY A 136 8.75 18.81 28.48
N ASN A 137 9.68 19.27 27.63
CA ASN A 137 9.34 19.64 26.26
C ASN A 137 9.37 18.38 25.38
N VAL A 138 8.47 18.34 24.40
CA VAL A 138 8.29 17.20 23.51
C VAL A 138 8.60 17.63 22.09
N THR A 139 9.56 16.99 21.44
CA THR A 139 9.70 17.10 19.97
C THR A 139 8.71 16.15 19.34
N VAL A 140 7.89 16.67 18.42
CA VAL A 140 6.91 15.90 17.64
C VAL A 140 7.39 15.90 16.20
N VAL A 141 7.43 14.73 15.57
CA VAL A 141 7.76 14.56 14.14
C VAL A 141 6.66 13.75 13.46
N TRP A 142 6.34 14.07 12.21
CA TRP A 142 5.27 13.39 11.48
C TRP A 142 5.48 13.47 9.97
N GLN A 143 4.78 12.60 9.25
CA GLN A 143 4.67 12.61 7.79
C GLN A 143 3.41 13.41 7.41
N SER A 144 3.53 14.26 6.39
CA SER A 144 2.45 15.13 5.94
C SER A 144 2.36 15.19 4.44
N PHE A 145 1.16 15.06 3.88
CA PHE A 145 0.92 15.36 2.47
C PHE A 145 0.78 16.87 2.26
N ARG A 146 1.87 17.53 1.86
CA ARG A 146 1.92 18.96 1.54
C ARG A 146 2.75 19.15 0.28
N ASN A 147 2.47 20.21 -0.46
CA ASN A 147 3.21 20.55 -1.67
C ASN A 147 3.20 19.44 -2.74
N ASP A 148 2.12 18.65 -2.82
CA ASP A 148 1.96 17.56 -3.79
C ASP A 148 2.85 16.32 -3.56
N GLN A 149 3.46 16.17 -2.37
CA GLN A 149 4.18 14.96 -1.92
C GLN A 149 4.05 14.71 -0.39
N ALA A 150 4.51 13.55 0.08
CA ALA A 150 4.75 13.28 1.50
C ALA A 150 6.07 13.89 1.96
N ASP A 151 6.01 14.68 3.04
CA ASP A 151 7.13 15.39 3.63
C ASP A 151 7.23 15.11 5.13
N VAL A 152 8.45 15.15 5.69
CA VAL A 152 8.65 15.05 7.14
C VAL A 152 8.64 16.44 7.76
N TYR A 153 7.80 16.64 8.77
CA TYR A 153 7.72 17.87 9.56
C TYR A 153 8.07 17.62 11.02
N ALA A 154 8.49 18.69 11.70
CA ALA A 154 8.74 18.68 13.14
C ALA A 154 8.27 19.97 13.82
N CYS A 155 7.93 19.87 15.10
CA CYS A 155 7.75 21.01 15.99
C CYS A 155 8.17 20.64 17.43
N ARG A 156 8.34 21.65 18.29
CA ARG A 156 8.58 21.48 19.73
C ARG A 156 7.35 21.94 20.49
N LEU A 157 6.76 21.05 21.27
CA LEU A 157 5.74 21.36 22.26
C LEU A 157 6.42 21.60 23.62
N THR A 158 6.31 22.81 24.15
CA THR A 158 6.94 23.18 25.42
C THR A 158 6.24 22.52 26.61
N ALA A 159 6.91 22.50 27.76
CA ALA A 159 6.31 22.09 29.04
C ALA A 159 5.03 22.88 29.38
N SER A 160 4.94 24.16 28.97
CA SER A 160 3.74 25.00 29.13
C SER A 160 2.61 24.70 28.14
N GLY A 161 2.84 23.80 27.17
CA GLY A 161 1.85 23.41 26.16
C GLY A 161 1.77 24.35 24.96
N GLN A 162 2.81 25.13 24.68
CA GLN A 162 2.94 25.94 23.48
C GLN A 162 3.71 25.18 22.41
N ALA A 163 3.19 25.12 21.18
CA ALA A 163 3.90 24.51 20.05
C ALA A 163 4.66 25.57 19.24
N THR A 164 5.89 25.27 18.85
CA THR A 164 6.59 26.08 17.84
C THR A 164 5.94 25.90 16.47
N PRO A 165 6.10 26.86 15.53
CA PRO A 165 5.70 26.65 14.16
C PRO A 165 6.32 25.36 13.57
N PRO A 166 5.55 24.55 12.82
CA PRO A 166 6.09 23.40 12.10
C PRO A 166 7.21 23.78 11.13
N VAL A 167 8.28 22.99 11.09
CA VAL A 167 9.36 23.10 10.11
C VAL A 167 9.43 21.85 9.24
N ARG A 168 9.63 22.02 7.93
CA ARG A 168 9.86 20.91 6.99
C ARG A 168 11.29 20.39 7.16
N VAL A 169 11.43 19.16 7.66
CA VAL A 169 12.71 18.51 7.97
C VAL A 169 13.36 17.97 6.70
N SER A 170 12.56 17.32 5.84
CA SER A 170 13.03 16.70 4.61
C SER A 170 13.00 17.70 3.44
N PRO A 171 14.12 17.88 2.71
CA PRO A 171 14.20 18.88 1.64
C PRO A 171 13.93 18.31 0.22
N SER A 172 13.51 17.06 0.11
CA SER A 172 13.33 16.32 -1.15
C SER A 172 12.22 16.89 -2.04
N ASP A 173 12.20 16.58 -3.34
CA ASP A 173 11.01 16.80 -4.19
C ASP A 173 10.21 15.49 -4.41
N ALA A 174 10.64 14.39 -3.80
CA ALA A 174 9.98 13.08 -3.80
C ALA A 174 9.30 12.82 -2.44
N ASN A 175 8.60 11.69 -2.31
CA ASN A 175 7.98 11.31 -1.05
C ASN A 175 9.04 10.89 0.00
N ASP A 176 8.87 11.42 1.21
CA ASP A 176 9.63 11.08 2.41
C ASP A 176 8.72 10.35 3.42
N TRP A 177 9.23 9.26 3.99
CA TRP A 177 8.42 8.26 4.67
C TRP A 177 8.88 7.98 6.11
N GLU A 178 7.88 7.69 6.94
CA GLU A 178 8.02 7.02 8.25
C GLU A 178 9.15 7.57 9.14
N PRO A 179 9.01 8.81 9.63
CA PRO A 179 10.04 9.42 10.43
C PRO A 179 10.18 8.74 11.80
N ALA A 180 11.39 8.73 12.35
CA ALA A 180 11.66 8.38 13.74
C ALA A 180 12.53 9.47 14.40
N VAL A 181 12.45 9.57 15.73
CA VAL A 181 13.15 10.62 16.49
C VAL A 181 13.72 10.08 17.79
N ALA A 182 14.93 10.53 18.13
CA ALA A 182 15.55 10.36 19.43
C ALA A 182 16.25 11.66 19.85
N LEU A 183 16.39 11.91 21.15
CA LEU A 183 17.10 13.09 21.67
C LEU A 183 18.52 12.72 22.09
N ASP A 184 19.46 13.62 21.87
CA ASP A 184 20.78 13.54 22.50
C ASP A 184 20.79 14.14 23.92
N SER A 185 21.94 14.10 24.57
CA SER A 185 22.12 14.58 25.95
C SER A 185 21.84 16.08 26.14
N GLU A 186 21.86 16.87 25.05
CA GLU A 186 21.54 18.30 25.05
C GLU A 186 20.05 18.56 24.73
N GLY A 187 19.26 17.53 24.45
CA GLY A 187 17.85 17.65 24.07
C GLY A 187 17.63 18.07 22.61
N VAL A 188 18.66 17.96 21.78
CA VAL A 188 18.55 18.14 20.33
C VAL A 188 17.95 16.86 19.74
N ALA A 189 16.93 17.03 18.90
CA ALA A 189 16.27 15.91 18.25
C ALA A 189 17.06 15.48 17.02
N TRP A 190 17.26 14.18 16.88
CA TRP A 190 17.83 13.52 15.71
C TRP A 190 16.73 12.76 15.00
N ILE A 191 16.38 13.23 13.80
CA ILE A 191 15.22 12.78 13.03
C ILE A 191 15.71 12.02 11.82
N VAL A 192 15.24 10.78 11.66
CA VAL A 192 15.56 9.90 10.52
C VAL A 192 14.30 9.63 9.70
N TRP A 193 14.46 9.44 8.38
CA TRP A 193 13.40 9.04 7.45
C TRP A 193 13.98 8.32 6.22
N ASP A 194 13.16 7.61 5.46
CA ASP A 194 13.50 7.11 4.12
C ASP A 194 12.90 7.99 3.02
N SER A 195 13.61 8.14 1.88
CA SER A 195 13.22 9.06 0.79
C SER A 195 13.44 8.43 -0.58
N TYR A 196 12.51 8.68 -1.51
CA TYR A 196 12.60 8.23 -2.91
C TYR A 196 13.31 9.21 -3.87
N ASP A 197 14.00 10.24 -3.35
CA ASP A 197 14.63 11.32 -4.16
C ASP A 197 15.55 10.82 -5.28
N ARG A 198 16.07 9.59 -5.16
CA ARG A 198 17.09 9.00 -6.04
C ARG A 198 16.60 7.81 -6.87
N GLY A 199 15.29 7.59 -6.94
CA GLY A 199 14.69 6.49 -7.70
C GLY A 199 14.90 5.11 -7.05
N ASN A 200 15.50 5.08 -5.87
CA ASN A 200 15.54 4.04 -4.86
C ASN A 200 15.27 4.73 -3.50
N TYR A 201 15.20 3.95 -2.42
CA TYR A 201 15.00 4.50 -1.08
C TYR A 201 16.31 4.62 -0.33
N ASP A 202 16.68 5.85 0.01
CA ASP A 202 17.84 6.18 0.81
C ASP A 202 17.40 6.70 2.20
N VAL A 203 18.21 6.46 3.21
CA VAL A 203 17.98 6.87 4.60
C VAL A 203 18.70 8.18 4.87
N PHE A 204 17.98 9.15 5.45
CA PHE A 204 18.52 10.46 5.81
C PHE A 204 18.34 10.75 7.28
N LEU A 205 19.27 11.53 7.85
CA LEU A 205 19.26 11.98 9.23
C LEU A 205 19.46 13.50 9.29
N ARG A 206 18.71 14.17 10.17
CA ARG A 206 18.86 15.62 10.40
C ARG A 206 18.55 15.98 11.86
N SER A 207 19.30 16.93 12.40
CA SER A 207 19.06 17.44 13.75
C SER A 207 18.05 18.61 13.78
N PHE A 208 17.36 18.77 14.90
CA PHE A 208 16.44 19.87 15.18
C PHE A 208 16.55 20.31 16.66
N ASP A 209 16.93 21.56 16.89
CA ASP A 209 17.13 22.12 18.25
C ASP A 209 15.83 22.67 18.88
N GLY A 210 14.68 22.50 18.21
CA GLY A 210 13.41 23.12 18.58
C GLY A 210 13.10 24.42 17.82
N LYS A 211 14.07 24.98 17.09
CA LYS A 211 13.92 26.20 16.29
C LYS A 211 14.54 26.10 14.89
N LYS A 212 15.71 25.47 14.77
CA LYS A 212 16.51 25.39 13.56
C LYS A 212 16.89 23.94 13.25
N LEU A 213 16.97 23.67 11.95
CA LEU A 213 17.43 22.39 11.43
C LEU A 213 18.95 22.41 11.22
N GLY A 214 19.60 21.31 11.55
CA GLY A 214 21.02 21.09 11.25
C GLY A 214 21.28 20.70 9.81
N LYS A 215 22.51 20.24 9.56
CA LYS A 215 22.94 19.71 8.25
C LYS A 215 22.23 18.39 7.96
N LEU A 216 21.82 18.19 6.70
CA LEU A 216 21.34 16.90 6.20
C LEU A 216 22.50 15.91 6.10
N ILE A 217 22.31 14.70 6.63
CA ILE A 217 23.29 13.61 6.58
C ILE A 217 22.64 12.43 5.86
N ALA A 218 23.20 12.01 4.72
CA ALA A 218 22.82 10.73 4.12
C ALA A 218 23.38 9.60 4.99
N ILE A 219 22.53 8.64 5.36
CA ILE A 219 22.94 7.42 6.06
C ILE A 219 23.18 6.30 5.05
N THR A 220 22.41 6.24 3.97
CA THR A 220 22.56 5.28 2.87
C THR A 220 22.50 5.99 1.52
N THR A 221 23.12 5.36 0.51
CA THR A 221 23.11 5.78 -0.92
C THR A 221 23.30 4.56 -1.84
N GLU A 222 23.24 3.36 -1.26
CA GLU A 222 23.41 2.10 -1.98
C GLU A 222 22.28 1.94 -3.00
N PRO A 223 22.51 1.30 -4.17
CA PRO A 223 21.45 1.11 -5.18
C PRO A 223 20.23 0.29 -4.70
N SER A 224 20.34 -0.42 -3.57
CA SER A 224 19.22 -1.10 -2.95
C SER A 224 18.22 -0.14 -2.32
N ALA A 225 17.01 -0.61 -2.03
CA ALA A 225 15.99 0.18 -1.34
C ALA A 225 16.03 -0.06 0.18
N GLN A 226 16.28 0.99 0.97
CA GLN A 226 16.32 0.97 2.42
C GLN A 226 15.11 1.69 3.04
N PHE A 227 14.37 1.00 3.92
CA PHE A 227 13.09 1.43 4.46
C PHE A 227 13.04 1.41 5.99
N HIS A 228 11.93 1.93 6.54
CA HIS A 228 11.46 1.58 7.87
C HIS A 228 12.44 2.00 8.96
N THR A 229 12.92 3.23 8.82
CA THR A 229 14.08 3.69 9.55
C THR A 229 13.75 3.95 11.02
N THR A 230 14.69 3.61 11.91
CA THR A 230 14.60 3.95 13.34
C THR A 230 15.93 4.46 13.86
N VAL A 231 15.87 5.28 14.92
CA VAL A 231 17.04 5.91 15.52
C VAL A 231 17.02 5.78 17.04
N ALA A 232 18.19 5.54 17.62
CA ALA A 232 18.44 5.63 19.05
C ALA A 232 19.74 6.39 19.32
N VAL A 233 19.81 7.12 20.44
CA VAL A 233 21.03 7.83 20.87
C VAL A 233 21.59 7.13 22.10
N ASP A 234 22.88 6.78 22.06
CA ASP A 234 23.55 6.18 23.20
C ASP A 234 24.14 7.22 24.17
N ALA A 235 24.68 6.76 25.30
CA ALA A 235 25.24 7.63 26.33
C ALA A 235 26.49 8.43 25.90
N LYS A 236 27.00 8.22 24.68
CA LYS A 236 28.11 8.97 24.07
C LYS A 236 27.62 9.92 22.97
N ASP A 237 26.31 10.15 22.88
CA ASP A 237 25.64 10.93 21.83
C ASP A 237 25.91 10.44 20.40
N ARG A 238 26.18 9.14 20.26
CA ARG A 238 26.25 8.49 18.95
C ARG A 238 24.84 8.12 18.51
N LYS A 239 24.52 8.43 17.25
CA LYS A 239 23.19 8.18 16.67
C LYS A 239 23.22 6.84 15.95
N TRP A 240 22.55 5.85 16.51
CA TRP A 240 22.38 4.53 15.92
C TRP A 240 21.15 4.55 15.03
N VAL A 241 21.30 4.19 13.76
CA VAL A 241 20.23 4.17 12.77
C VAL A 241 20.10 2.75 12.22
N ALA A 242 18.88 2.21 12.20
CA ALA A 242 18.56 0.92 11.60
C ALA A 242 17.51 1.06 10.51
N TRP A 243 17.52 0.14 9.56
CA TRP A 243 16.59 0.04 8.44
C TRP A 243 16.46 -1.42 8.00
N ASP A 244 15.44 -1.73 7.21
CA ASP A 244 15.43 -2.95 6.41
C ASP A 244 15.66 -2.65 4.93
N ASP A 245 16.37 -3.55 4.26
CA ASP A 245 16.80 -3.44 2.87
C ASP A 245 16.07 -4.50 2.02
N ALA A 246 15.45 -4.04 0.93
CA ALA A 246 14.67 -4.87 0.01
C ALA A 246 15.36 -5.19 -1.32
N GLY A 247 16.64 -4.85 -1.46
CA GLY A 247 17.43 -5.05 -2.67
C GLY A 247 17.24 -3.96 -3.73
N GLU A 248 18.00 -4.09 -4.81
CA GLU A 248 17.96 -3.20 -5.98
C GLU A 248 16.67 -3.36 -6.78
N ASN A 249 16.26 -2.31 -7.48
CA ASN A 249 15.05 -2.31 -8.33
C ASN A 249 13.77 -2.78 -7.61
N TRP A 250 13.66 -2.47 -6.31
CA TRP A 250 12.49 -2.83 -5.53
C TRP A 250 11.20 -2.33 -6.20
N GLY A 251 10.29 -3.27 -6.46
CA GLY A 251 9.00 -2.99 -7.09
C GLY A 251 9.05 -2.67 -8.58
N LYS A 252 10.21 -2.68 -9.25
CA LYS A 252 10.26 -2.35 -10.69
C LYS A 252 10.29 -3.59 -11.57
N ASP A 253 9.65 -3.51 -12.72
CA ASP A 253 9.83 -4.39 -13.90
C ASP A 253 9.82 -5.89 -13.55
N PHE A 254 8.77 -6.35 -12.87
CA PHE A 254 8.65 -7.74 -12.42
C PHE A 254 7.28 -8.32 -12.70
N SER A 255 7.24 -9.46 -13.39
CA SER A 255 6.06 -10.31 -13.49
C SER A 255 6.46 -11.78 -13.61
N ARG A 256 5.47 -12.68 -13.70
CA ARG A 256 5.73 -14.09 -14.04
C ARG A 256 6.03 -14.31 -15.52
N THR A 257 5.77 -13.32 -16.39
CA THR A 257 5.95 -13.41 -17.84
C THR A 257 7.30 -12.89 -18.26
N SER A 258 7.65 -11.69 -17.81
CA SER A 258 8.90 -10.99 -18.09
C SER A 258 9.37 -10.22 -16.85
N ALA A 259 10.67 -10.13 -16.63
CA ALA A 259 11.25 -9.42 -15.50
C ALA A 259 12.67 -8.95 -15.81
N ALA A 260 12.97 -7.71 -15.44
CA ALA A 260 14.32 -7.18 -15.56
C ALA A 260 15.28 -7.94 -14.63
N ARG A 261 16.57 -7.96 -15.00
CA ARG A 261 17.58 -8.64 -14.20
C ARG A 261 17.65 -7.99 -12.81
N GLY A 262 17.46 -8.80 -11.77
CA GLY A 262 17.51 -8.35 -10.38
C GLY A 262 16.16 -7.91 -9.81
N SER A 263 15.20 -7.57 -10.65
CA SER A 263 13.84 -7.17 -10.24
C SER A 263 13.07 -8.29 -9.58
N ARG A 264 12.30 -7.95 -8.55
CA ARG A 264 11.52 -8.87 -7.72
C ARG A 264 10.24 -8.18 -7.22
N GLY A 265 9.23 -8.98 -6.85
CA GLY A 265 8.01 -8.48 -6.22
C GLY A 265 8.24 -7.78 -4.87
N LEU A 266 7.22 -7.04 -4.40
CA LEU A 266 7.34 -6.09 -3.30
C LEU A 266 7.87 -6.69 -1.99
N HIS A 267 7.54 -7.95 -1.66
CA HIS A 267 8.06 -8.63 -0.47
C HIS A 267 8.87 -9.88 -0.81
N PHE A 268 9.84 -9.71 -1.71
CA PHE A 268 10.77 -10.78 -2.04
C PHE A 268 11.84 -11.00 -0.97
N SER A 269 12.44 -9.95 -0.41
CA SER A 269 13.49 -10.04 0.60
C SER A 269 13.47 -8.80 1.50
N ARG A 270 13.87 -8.99 2.75
CA ARG A 270 14.08 -7.97 3.77
C ARG A 270 15.27 -8.36 4.65
N THR A 271 16.28 -7.50 4.70
CA THR A 271 17.48 -7.70 5.53
C THR A 271 17.78 -6.48 6.38
N LEU A 272 18.26 -6.67 7.61
CA LEU A 272 18.47 -5.57 8.55
C LEU A 272 19.85 -4.92 8.37
N GLY A 273 19.89 -3.60 8.37
CA GLY A 273 21.10 -2.78 8.38
C GLY A 273 21.19 -1.89 9.62
N VAL A 274 22.42 -1.56 10.05
CA VAL A 274 22.70 -0.63 11.16
C VAL A 274 23.91 0.23 10.83
N ARG A 275 23.77 1.55 11.00
CA ARG A 275 24.86 2.55 10.94
C ARG A 275 24.87 3.40 12.20
N VAL A 276 26.01 4.04 12.43
CA VAL A 276 26.24 4.91 13.58
C VAL A 276 26.82 6.23 13.08
N VAL A 277 26.20 7.35 13.46
CA VAL A 277 26.76 8.68 13.24
C VAL A 277 27.44 9.16 14.51
N ASP A 278 28.75 9.36 14.45
CA ASP A 278 29.57 9.94 15.51
C ASP A 278 30.40 11.09 14.91
N ARG A 279 30.28 12.29 15.51
CA ARG A 279 31.00 13.51 15.08
C ARG A 279 30.92 13.80 13.57
N GLY A 280 29.77 13.52 12.96
CA GLY A 280 29.49 13.78 11.54
C GLY A 280 30.03 12.75 10.55
N LEU A 281 30.73 11.72 11.04
CA LEU A 281 31.19 10.57 10.25
C LEU A 281 30.24 9.38 10.42
N ILE A 282 30.24 8.49 9.43
CA ILE A 282 29.37 7.31 9.38
C ILE A 282 30.18 6.07 9.66
N TYR A 283 29.68 5.24 10.55
CA TYR A 283 30.28 3.97 10.93
C TYR A 283 29.25 2.84 10.85
N ALA A 284 29.72 1.59 10.89
CA ALA A 284 28.90 0.41 11.09
C ALA A 284 29.50 -0.47 12.21
N PRO A 285 28.68 -1.23 12.96
CA PRO A 285 29.18 -2.24 13.88
C PRO A 285 30.03 -3.28 13.15
N GLN A 286 31.18 -3.65 13.71
CA GLN A 286 31.99 -4.75 13.14
C GLN A 286 31.29 -6.11 13.29
N ALA A 287 30.41 -6.26 14.28
CA ALA A 287 29.59 -7.44 14.45
C ALA A 287 28.47 -7.46 13.40
N GLU A 288 28.51 -8.44 12.50
CA GLU A 288 27.55 -8.56 11.41
C GLU A 288 26.24 -9.24 11.86
N LEU A 289 25.10 -8.54 11.75
CA LEU A 289 23.76 -9.08 12.06
C LEU A 289 23.44 -10.37 11.29
N LYS A 290 23.80 -10.44 10.00
CA LYS A 290 23.53 -11.60 9.13
C LYS A 290 24.09 -12.93 9.67
N LYS A 291 25.09 -12.90 10.56
CA LYS A 291 25.65 -14.11 11.18
C LYS A 291 24.68 -14.80 12.13
N ILE A 292 23.74 -14.06 12.74
CA ILE A 292 22.77 -14.62 13.70
C ILE A 292 21.38 -14.84 13.10
N LEU A 293 21.07 -14.21 11.97
CA LEU A 293 19.79 -14.39 11.27
C LEU A 293 19.86 -15.67 10.41
N THR A 294 19.33 -16.77 10.94
CA THR A 294 19.38 -18.09 10.30
C THR A 294 18.03 -18.52 9.73
N GLY A 295 18.04 -19.51 8.83
CA GLY A 295 16.80 -20.05 8.28
C GLY A 295 16.05 -19.03 7.41
N ARG A 296 14.73 -18.91 7.58
CA ARG A 296 13.93 -17.88 6.89
C ARG A 296 14.28 -16.45 7.30
N MET A 297 14.82 -16.26 8.50
CA MET A 297 15.12 -14.94 9.04
C MET A 297 16.27 -14.24 8.31
N SER A 298 17.13 -14.99 7.62
CA SER A 298 18.19 -14.41 6.78
C SER A 298 17.66 -13.62 5.58
N ARG A 299 16.36 -13.75 5.29
CA ARG A 299 15.69 -13.13 4.13
C ARG A 299 14.43 -12.34 4.50
N TYR A 300 13.86 -12.57 5.67
CA TYR A 300 12.59 -11.96 6.07
C TYR A 300 12.69 -11.44 7.50
N ALA A 301 13.65 -10.54 7.73
CA ALA A 301 13.78 -9.77 8.96
C ALA A 301 13.65 -8.29 8.61
N GLU A 302 12.66 -7.62 9.20
CA GLU A 302 12.18 -6.30 8.74
C GLU A 302 11.60 -5.47 9.89
N LEU A 303 11.21 -4.22 9.59
CA LEU A 303 10.58 -3.28 10.52
C LEU A 303 11.39 -3.12 11.82
N PRO A 304 12.67 -2.73 11.73
CA PRO A 304 13.53 -2.63 12.90
C PRO A 304 13.12 -1.49 13.83
N THR A 305 13.26 -1.70 15.14
CA THR A 305 13.17 -0.68 16.18
C THR A 305 14.39 -0.77 17.09
N LEU A 306 15.19 0.30 17.11
CA LEU A 306 16.35 0.43 17.99
C LEU A 306 15.97 0.97 19.37
N ALA A 307 16.66 0.49 20.40
CA ALA A 307 16.62 1.05 21.75
C ALA A 307 17.96 0.85 22.47
N VAL A 308 18.20 1.69 23.49
CA VAL A 308 19.36 1.56 24.38
C VAL A 308 18.84 1.29 25.80
N ASP A 309 19.28 0.18 26.40
CA ASP A 309 18.92 -0.14 27.79
C ASP A 309 19.77 0.67 28.79
N GLY A 310 19.48 0.54 30.09
CA GLY A 310 20.15 1.28 31.16
C GLY A 310 21.62 0.90 31.34
N SER A 311 22.05 -0.25 30.82
CA SER A 311 23.47 -0.61 30.78
C SER A 311 24.20 0.08 29.62
N GLY A 312 23.49 0.69 28.66
CA GLY A 312 24.07 1.24 27.43
C GLY A 312 24.15 0.22 26.30
N THR A 313 23.50 -0.94 26.43
CA THR A 313 23.48 -1.97 25.39
C THR A 313 22.47 -1.62 24.31
N ILE A 314 22.89 -1.77 23.05
CA ILE A 314 22.03 -1.56 21.88
C ILE A 314 21.18 -2.80 21.64
N TRP A 315 19.86 -2.59 21.61
CA TRP A 315 18.86 -3.58 21.26
C TRP A 315 18.24 -3.27 19.90
N LEU A 316 17.94 -4.33 19.16
CA LEU A 316 17.22 -4.30 17.90
C LEU A 316 16.02 -5.23 18.00
N ILE A 317 14.82 -4.65 18.01
CA ILE A 317 13.55 -5.36 17.85
C ILE A 317 13.24 -5.39 16.35
N PHE A 318 12.72 -6.50 15.83
CA PHE A 318 12.35 -6.63 14.42
C PHE A 318 11.24 -7.64 14.22
N ARG A 319 10.60 -7.60 13.07
CA ARG A 319 9.54 -8.51 12.65
C ARG A 319 10.11 -9.59 11.73
N HIS A 320 9.56 -10.80 11.79
CA HIS A 320 10.01 -11.92 10.97
C HIS A 320 8.87 -12.82 10.45
N TRP A 321 8.84 -13.05 9.14
CA TRP A 321 7.91 -13.98 8.48
C TRP A 321 8.19 -15.45 8.84
N THR A 322 7.36 -16.02 9.72
CA THR A 322 7.61 -17.33 10.32
C THR A 322 6.90 -18.46 9.55
N ILE A 323 5.63 -18.27 9.17
CA ILE A 323 4.78 -19.31 8.57
C ILE A 323 4.19 -18.80 7.25
N ALA A 324 4.28 -19.61 6.19
CA ALA A 324 3.76 -19.28 4.87
C ALA A 324 2.40 -19.93 4.53
N LYS A 325 1.90 -20.89 5.35
CA LYS A 325 0.63 -21.60 5.14
C LYS A 325 0.00 -22.01 6.48
N PRO A 326 -1.33 -21.96 6.68
CA PRO A 326 -2.36 -21.63 5.68
C PRO A 326 -2.45 -20.13 5.35
N HIS A 327 -1.83 -19.26 6.18
CA HIS A 327 -1.69 -17.82 5.94
C HIS A 327 -0.32 -17.35 6.38
N GLU A 328 0.07 -16.19 5.91
CA GLU A 328 1.26 -15.50 6.40
C GLU A 328 1.12 -15.14 7.88
N MET A 329 2.13 -15.51 8.65
CA MET A 329 2.25 -15.09 10.05
C MET A 329 3.65 -14.58 10.33
N TYR A 330 3.68 -13.41 10.96
CA TYR A 330 4.88 -12.74 11.39
C TYR A 330 4.93 -12.70 12.91
N HIS A 331 6.14 -12.67 13.48
CA HIS A 331 6.35 -12.49 14.92
C HIS A 331 7.41 -11.42 15.19
N PHE A 332 7.38 -10.85 16.39
CA PHE A 332 8.44 -9.97 16.87
C PHE A 332 9.58 -10.75 17.50
N TYR A 333 10.79 -10.27 17.26
CA TYR A 333 12.04 -10.78 17.80
C TYR A 333 12.88 -9.64 18.34
N ALA A 334 13.76 -9.93 19.30
CA ALA A 334 14.73 -9.00 19.83
C ALA A 334 16.13 -9.62 19.85
N THR A 335 17.13 -8.85 19.46
CA THR A 335 18.56 -9.18 19.61
C THR A 335 19.30 -8.00 20.22
N ARG A 336 20.42 -8.26 20.88
CA ARG A 336 21.27 -7.21 21.46
C ARG A 336 22.71 -7.34 21.02
N LEU A 337 23.41 -6.22 20.98
CA LEU A 337 24.82 -6.16 20.63
C LEU A 337 25.70 -6.24 21.88
N THR A 338 26.48 -7.32 21.97
CA THR A 338 27.41 -7.60 23.08
C THR A 338 28.87 -7.45 22.64
N ASN A 339 29.83 -7.64 23.56
CA ASN A 339 31.25 -7.68 23.23
C ASN A 339 31.60 -8.80 22.24
N ASP A 340 30.86 -9.92 22.28
CA ASP A 340 31.06 -11.08 21.40
C ASP A 340 30.25 -10.99 20.09
N GLY A 341 29.56 -9.85 19.89
CA GLY A 341 28.69 -9.60 18.74
C GLY A 341 27.20 -9.67 19.08
N TRP A 342 26.37 -9.79 18.04
CA TRP A 342 24.92 -9.87 18.19
C TRP A 342 24.51 -11.21 18.82
N THR A 343 23.55 -11.18 19.75
CA THR A 343 23.00 -12.41 20.34
C THR A 343 22.06 -13.12 19.37
N LEU A 344 21.84 -14.42 19.59
CA LEU A 344 20.73 -15.11 18.93
C LEU A 344 19.40 -14.41 19.27
N PRO A 345 18.46 -14.30 18.31
CA PRO A 345 17.20 -13.62 18.56
C PRO A 345 16.33 -14.32 19.61
N LEU A 346 15.69 -13.52 20.46
CA LEU A 346 14.61 -13.93 21.35
C LEU A 346 13.28 -13.64 20.66
N ARG A 347 12.34 -14.59 20.67
CA ARG A 347 10.97 -14.34 20.18
C ARG A 347 10.17 -13.63 21.27
N LEU A 348 9.38 -12.63 20.93
CA LEU A 348 8.42 -12.05 21.87
C LEU A 348 7.16 -12.92 21.92
N GLY A 349 6.69 -13.27 23.11
CA GLY A 349 5.51 -14.12 23.29
C GLY A 349 4.23 -13.44 22.79
N HIS A 350 3.24 -14.22 22.37
CA HIS A 350 1.97 -13.69 21.85
C HIS A 350 2.15 -12.59 20.78
N SER A 351 3.10 -12.71 19.85
CA SER A 351 3.43 -11.65 18.89
C SER A 351 2.99 -11.93 17.44
N SER A 352 2.01 -12.80 17.24
CA SER A 352 1.55 -13.18 15.90
C SER A 352 0.70 -12.10 15.25
N GLY A 353 0.94 -11.85 13.95
CA GLY A 353 0.00 -11.08 13.13
C GLY A 353 0.49 -10.81 11.70
N ARG A 354 -0.18 -9.86 11.03
CA ARG A 354 0.13 -9.38 9.66
C ARG A 354 1.47 -8.65 9.56
N ASN A 355 2.02 -8.42 8.37
CA ASN A 355 3.34 -7.75 8.23
C ASN A 355 3.35 -6.34 8.88
N THR A 356 2.37 -5.50 8.55
CA THR A 356 2.35 -4.05 8.89
C THR A 356 2.25 -3.66 10.38
N GLN A 357 2.29 -4.56 11.36
CA GLN A 357 2.25 -4.11 12.76
C GLN A 357 3.63 -3.67 13.26
N ARG A 358 3.65 -2.56 13.99
CA ARG A 358 4.85 -1.92 14.55
C ARG A 358 4.92 -2.16 16.06
N PRO A 359 6.10 -2.39 16.64
CA PRO A 359 6.28 -2.34 18.08
C PRO A 359 6.60 -0.90 18.52
N ASP A 360 6.37 -0.59 19.79
CA ASP A 360 6.95 0.58 20.44
C ASP A 360 7.76 0.15 21.67
N VAL A 361 8.81 0.89 22.00
CA VAL A 361 9.81 0.51 23.02
C VAL A 361 10.16 1.69 23.91
N ALA A 362 10.20 1.44 25.21
CA ALA A 362 10.58 2.45 26.19
C ALA A 362 11.53 1.86 27.24
N ARG A 363 12.46 2.71 27.70
CA ARG A 363 13.37 2.38 28.81
C ARG A 363 12.72 2.75 30.14
N ALA A 364 12.64 1.79 31.05
CA ALA A 364 12.20 2.02 32.41
C ALA A 364 13.33 2.63 33.26
N PRO A 365 13.02 3.30 34.40
CA PRO A 365 14.02 3.84 35.31
C PRO A 365 14.99 2.80 35.89
N ASP A 366 14.57 1.55 35.99
CA ASP A 366 15.43 0.41 36.39
C ASP A 366 16.42 -0.03 35.30
N GLY A 367 16.40 0.62 34.13
CA GLY A 367 17.25 0.35 32.99
C GLY A 367 16.72 -0.71 32.03
N SER A 368 15.68 -1.46 32.39
CA SER A 368 15.13 -2.50 31.53
C SER A 368 14.27 -1.91 30.40
N LEU A 369 14.17 -2.63 29.28
CA LEU A 369 13.34 -2.23 28.14
C LEU A 369 11.98 -2.91 28.20
N ARG A 370 10.93 -2.13 27.95
CA ARG A 370 9.55 -2.57 27.75
C ARG A 370 9.22 -2.47 26.27
N VAL A 371 8.56 -3.47 25.71
CA VAL A 371 8.15 -3.49 24.29
C VAL A 371 6.66 -3.78 24.23
N VAL A 372 5.90 -2.90 23.57
CA VAL A 372 4.47 -3.08 23.32
C VAL A 372 4.22 -3.43 21.86
N TYR A 373 3.24 -4.29 21.60
CA TYR A 373 2.85 -4.70 20.25
C TYR A 373 1.43 -5.29 20.27
N SER A 374 0.80 -5.33 19.10
CA SER A 374 -0.49 -5.98 18.92
C SER A 374 -0.34 -7.37 18.32
N SER A 375 -1.32 -8.23 18.57
CA SER A 375 -1.30 -9.62 18.14
C SER A 375 -2.70 -10.15 17.92
N ASP A 376 -2.86 -11.00 16.90
CA ASP A 376 -4.12 -11.69 16.61
C ASP A 376 -4.14 -13.14 17.15
N GLY A 377 -3.15 -13.50 17.96
CA GLY A 377 -3.12 -14.76 18.71
C GLY A 377 -3.00 -16.03 17.88
N ARG A 378 -2.78 -15.95 16.55
CA ARG A 378 -2.51 -17.12 15.71
C ARG A 378 -1.24 -17.84 16.19
N ALA A 379 -1.21 -19.17 16.31
CA ALA A 379 -0.05 -19.89 16.84
C ALA A 379 0.32 -21.15 16.02
N PRO A 380 1.60 -21.57 15.97
CA PRO A 380 1.99 -22.82 15.34
C PRO A 380 1.25 -24.01 15.98
N GLY A 381 0.58 -24.84 15.16
CA GLY A 381 -0.19 -26.00 15.64
C GLY A 381 -1.66 -25.69 15.96
N VAL A 382 -2.01 -24.42 16.19
CA VAL A 382 -3.39 -23.95 16.06
C VAL A 382 -3.66 -23.84 14.56
N LYS A 383 -3.98 -24.96 13.93
CA LYS A 383 -4.73 -24.91 12.67
C LYS A 383 -6.14 -24.54 13.09
N PRO A 384 -6.59 -23.30 12.89
CA PRO A 384 -8.01 -23.06 13.06
C PRO A 384 -8.75 -24.07 12.20
N LYS A 385 -9.77 -24.72 12.79
CA LYS A 385 -10.45 -25.88 12.18
C LYS A 385 -10.91 -25.58 10.75
N ASP A 386 -11.11 -24.29 10.50
CA ASP A 386 -11.33 -23.67 9.21
C ASP A 386 -10.22 -22.65 9.03
N ALA A 387 -9.65 -22.58 7.83
CA ALA A 387 -8.37 -21.95 7.53
C ALA A 387 -8.22 -20.46 7.93
N VAL A 388 -9.18 -19.80 8.59
CA VAL A 388 -9.31 -18.34 8.60
C VAL A 388 -9.52 -17.68 9.98
N HIS A 389 -9.35 -18.36 11.12
CA HIS A 389 -9.53 -17.70 12.43
C HIS A 389 -8.27 -16.88 12.84
N ALA A 390 -8.32 -15.57 12.65
CA ALA A 390 -7.62 -14.63 13.54
C ALA A 390 -8.45 -14.47 14.84
N LEU A 391 -7.83 -14.17 15.99
CA LEU A 391 -8.55 -13.58 17.12
C LEU A 391 -8.59 -12.06 16.93
N PRO A 392 -9.49 -11.31 17.62
CA PRO A 392 -9.35 -9.87 17.70
C PRO A 392 -7.92 -9.47 18.04
N TYR A 393 -7.41 -8.43 17.39
CA TYR A 393 -6.12 -7.87 17.73
C TYR A 393 -6.16 -7.38 19.18
N VAL A 394 -5.16 -7.79 19.96
CA VAL A 394 -5.01 -7.47 21.37
C VAL A 394 -3.61 -6.91 21.59
N THR A 395 -3.50 -5.90 22.45
CA THR A 395 -2.23 -5.27 22.81
C THR A 395 -1.54 -6.05 23.93
N TYR A 396 -0.25 -6.32 23.76
CA TYR A 396 0.62 -7.04 24.69
C TYR A 396 1.86 -6.23 25.05
N LEU A 397 2.40 -6.48 26.24
CA LEU A 397 3.63 -5.89 26.76
C LEU A 397 4.62 -6.98 27.13
N ALA A 398 5.84 -6.91 26.61
CA ALA A 398 6.96 -7.75 27.03
C ALA A 398 8.04 -6.92 27.72
N THR A 399 8.78 -7.58 28.62
CA THR A 399 9.98 -7.01 29.26
C THR A 399 11.20 -7.75 28.78
N LEU A 400 12.14 -7.03 28.14
CA LEU A 400 13.38 -7.64 27.67
C LEU A 400 14.30 -7.97 28.85
N PRO A 401 15.10 -9.05 28.76
CA PRO A 401 15.98 -9.46 29.84
C PRO A 401 17.12 -8.45 30.03
N ASP A 402 17.60 -8.35 31.26
CA ASP A 402 18.72 -7.48 31.61
C ASP A 402 20.00 -7.87 30.85
N SER A 403 20.75 -6.85 30.43
CA SER A 403 22.07 -7.00 29.78
C SER A 403 23.22 -7.05 30.78
N GLN A 404 22.99 -6.68 32.04
CA GLN A 404 23.94 -6.61 33.16
C GLN A 404 25.12 -5.63 32.97
N THR A 405 25.75 -5.60 31.79
CA THR A 405 26.91 -4.73 31.48
C THR A 405 26.86 -4.18 30.05
N ALA A 406 27.35 -2.95 29.88
CA ALA A 406 27.48 -2.29 28.60
C ALA A 406 28.45 -3.04 27.68
N ALA A 407 28.08 -3.22 26.41
CA ALA A 407 29.02 -3.69 25.40
C ALA A 407 29.97 -2.57 24.95
N THR A 408 31.28 -2.85 24.92
CA THR A 408 32.26 -2.03 24.19
C THR A 408 32.20 -2.40 22.72
N VAL A 409 31.31 -1.72 21.99
CA VAL A 409 31.10 -2.02 20.58
C VAL A 409 32.19 -1.42 19.70
N SER A 410 32.89 -2.28 18.95
CA SER A 410 33.79 -1.86 17.88
C SER A 410 33.00 -1.45 16.65
N ILE A 411 33.26 -0.24 16.16
CA ILE A 411 32.65 0.33 14.95
C ILE A 411 33.75 0.59 13.90
N LYS A 412 33.39 0.50 12.63
CA LYS A 412 34.28 0.77 11.50
C LYS A 412 33.67 1.85 10.62
N GLU A 413 34.49 2.81 10.18
CA GLU A 413 34.05 3.88 9.28
C GLU A 413 33.54 3.29 7.96
N VAL A 414 32.50 3.92 7.40
CA VAL A 414 31.83 3.52 6.17
C VAL A 414 31.89 4.67 5.18
N THR A 415 32.43 4.39 4.00
CA THR A 415 32.33 5.27 2.84
C THR A 415 31.06 4.91 2.06
N LEU A 416 30.20 5.89 1.85
CA LEU A 416 29.01 5.74 1.04
C LEU A 416 29.37 5.71 -0.46
N PRO A 417 28.71 4.88 -1.28
CA PRO A 417 28.83 4.97 -2.73
C PRO A 417 28.24 6.29 -3.28
N ASP A 418 28.41 6.53 -4.57
CA ASP A 418 27.73 7.65 -5.22
C ASP A 418 26.21 7.42 -5.24
N PRO A 419 25.39 8.45 -4.96
CA PRO A 419 23.95 8.33 -4.96
C PRO A 419 23.40 8.06 -6.36
N GLN A 420 22.24 7.41 -6.42
CA GLN A 420 21.53 7.19 -7.68
C GLN A 420 21.06 8.52 -8.32
N PRO A 421 20.72 8.54 -9.62
CA PRO A 421 20.20 9.73 -10.28
C PRO A 421 18.93 10.29 -9.61
N LYS A 422 18.72 11.60 -9.69
CA LYS A 422 17.52 12.22 -9.12
C LYS A 422 16.26 11.67 -9.80
N TRP A 423 15.26 11.33 -8.99
CA TRP A 423 13.93 10.93 -9.45
C TRP A 423 13.14 12.14 -9.97
N HIS A 424 12.28 11.87 -10.95
CA HIS A 424 11.40 12.88 -11.53
C HIS A 424 9.98 12.34 -11.68
N ARG A 425 9.03 13.20 -11.35
CA ARG A 425 7.61 12.92 -11.51
C ARG A 425 7.19 12.95 -12.97
N ARG A 426 6.36 12.00 -13.37
CA ARG A 426 5.72 11.91 -14.69
C ARG A 426 4.69 13.02 -14.87
N GLU A 427 4.73 13.66 -16.03
CA GLU A 427 3.64 14.54 -16.48
C GLU A 427 2.45 13.72 -17.00
N ARG A 428 1.23 14.17 -16.71
CA ARG A 428 0.01 13.53 -17.19
C ARG A 428 -0.29 13.92 -18.64
N PRO A 429 -0.33 12.95 -19.58
CA PRO A 429 -0.77 13.24 -20.95
C PRO A 429 -2.19 13.80 -21.01
N ARG A 430 -2.45 14.64 -22.03
CA ARG A 430 -3.79 15.17 -22.35
C ARG A 430 -4.30 14.63 -23.68
N HIS A 431 -5.62 14.49 -23.81
CA HIS A 431 -6.29 13.99 -25.00
C HIS A 431 -7.52 14.86 -25.30
N GLN A 432 -7.45 15.60 -26.42
CA GLN A 432 -8.56 16.39 -26.92
C GLN A 432 -9.48 15.52 -27.79
N VAL A 433 -10.79 15.49 -27.47
CA VAL A 433 -11.82 14.80 -28.24
C VAL A 433 -12.97 15.77 -28.47
N GLY A 434 -13.02 16.38 -29.65
CA GLY A 434 -13.97 17.45 -29.95
C GLY A 434 -13.73 18.68 -29.08
N ASP A 435 -14.74 19.10 -28.33
CA ASP A 435 -14.71 20.21 -27.37
C ASP A 435 -14.22 19.80 -25.98
N LYS A 436 -14.08 18.50 -25.71
CA LYS A 436 -13.64 17.97 -24.42
C LYS A 436 -12.15 17.71 -24.39
N GLU A 437 -11.53 18.06 -23.27
CA GLU A 437 -10.16 17.68 -22.96
C GLU A 437 -10.14 16.71 -21.78
N TYR A 438 -9.39 15.62 -21.92
CA TYR A 438 -9.18 14.64 -20.88
C TYR A 438 -7.73 14.62 -20.42
N ILE A 439 -7.54 14.34 -19.13
CA ILE A 439 -6.25 14.03 -18.52
C ILE A 439 -6.13 12.52 -18.32
N LEU A 440 -4.96 11.96 -18.59
CA LEU A 440 -4.69 10.56 -18.30
C LEU A 440 -4.46 10.38 -16.80
N LEU A 441 -5.18 9.42 -16.23
CA LEU A 441 -4.92 8.87 -14.90
C LEU A 441 -4.51 7.40 -15.07
N LEU A 442 -3.35 7.03 -14.56
CA LEU A 442 -2.85 5.66 -14.54
C LEU A 442 -3.12 5.03 -13.17
N GLY A 443 -3.52 3.76 -13.12
CA GLY A 443 -3.74 3.12 -11.83
C GLY A 443 -3.87 1.62 -11.86
N ASP A 444 -4.14 1.08 -10.67
CA ASP A 444 -4.25 -0.35 -10.42
C ASP A 444 -5.24 -0.61 -9.27
N CYS A 445 -6.23 -1.47 -9.47
CA CYS A 445 -7.22 -1.77 -8.44
C CYS A 445 -7.41 -3.27 -8.18
N HIS A 446 -6.38 -4.06 -8.46
CA HIS A 446 -6.39 -5.49 -8.17
C HIS A 446 -5.04 -5.88 -7.59
N ARG A 447 -4.84 -5.58 -6.30
CA ARG A 447 -3.61 -5.88 -5.57
C ARG A 447 -3.92 -6.48 -4.22
N HIS A 448 -3.32 -7.63 -3.95
CA HIS A 448 -3.44 -8.29 -2.64
C HIS A 448 -2.37 -7.80 -1.68
N THR A 449 -2.67 -7.86 -0.38
CA THR A 449 -1.78 -7.40 0.68
C THR A 449 -1.68 -8.41 1.83
N ASP A 450 -0.95 -8.03 2.87
CA ASP A 450 -0.84 -8.77 4.13
C ASP A 450 -2.15 -8.85 4.94
N VAL A 451 -3.20 -8.12 4.54
CA VAL A 451 -4.53 -8.18 5.18
C VAL A 451 -5.20 -9.54 4.91
N ARG A 452 -5.00 -10.13 3.73
CA ARG A 452 -5.48 -11.47 3.37
C ARG A 452 -4.34 -12.29 2.77
N GLY A 453 -3.67 -13.07 3.63
CA GLY A 453 -2.47 -13.89 3.35
C GLY A 453 -2.59 -14.99 2.29
N HIS A 454 -2.98 -14.60 1.07
CA HIS A 454 -3.00 -15.42 -0.13
C HIS A 454 -1.58 -15.62 -0.67
N SER A 455 -0.73 -14.59 -0.59
CA SER A 455 0.62 -14.61 -1.12
C SER A 455 1.52 -13.63 -0.38
N GLY A 456 2.44 -14.17 0.43
CA GLY A 456 3.35 -13.34 1.21
C GLY A 456 4.49 -12.66 0.50
N VAL A 457 4.44 -12.66 -0.83
CA VAL A 457 5.40 -11.94 -1.66
C VAL A 457 4.79 -10.69 -2.29
N ASP A 458 3.47 -10.49 -2.14
CA ASP A 458 2.75 -9.33 -2.69
C ASP A 458 2.99 -8.06 -1.89
N GLY A 459 3.43 -8.19 -0.63
CA GLY A 459 3.79 -7.08 0.22
C GLY A 459 2.67 -6.62 1.13
N SER A 460 3.01 -5.63 1.94
CA SER A 460 2.10 -5.08 2.93
C SER A 460 1.18 -4.01 2.32
N ALA A 461 0.09 -3.64 2.98
CA ALA A 461 -0.73 -2.52 2.54
C ALA A 461 0.11 -1.23 2.38
N LEU A 462 1.04 -0.99 3.31
CA LEU A 462 1.96 0.15 3.24
C LEU A 462 2.93 0.06 2.04
N ASP A 463 3.54 -1.10 1.82
CA ASP A 463 4.42 -1.33 0.66
C ASP A 463 3.67 -1.09 -0.66
N THR A 464 2.38 -1.45 -0.71
CA THR A 464 1.54 -1.31 -1.89
C THR A 464 1.29 0.17 -2.24
N TYR A 465 0.98 1.01 -1.25
CA TYR A 465 0.83 2.46 -1.46
C TYR A 465 2.16 3.14 -1.75
N ARG A 466 3.23 2.74 -1.04
CA ARG A 466 4.59 3.22 -1.29
C ARG A 466 5.02 2.94 -2.73
N TYR A 467 4.84 1.71 -3.21
CA TYR A 467 5.10 1.34 -4.60
C TYR A 467 4.27 2.18 -5.60
N ALA A 468 2.98 2.38 -5.30
CA ALA A 468 2.07 3.10 -6.18
C ALA A 468 2.48 4.58 -6.34
N LEU A 469 2.86 5.24 -5.25
CA LEU A 469 3.23 6.66 -5.24
C LEU A 469 4.61 6.92 -5.86
N ASP A 470 5.56 6.02 -5.63
CA ASP A 470 6.98 6.27 -5.90
C ASP A 470 7.51 5.51 -7.15
N PRO A 471 7.83 4.19 -7.10
CA PRO A 471 8.27 3.45 -8.29
C PRO A 471 7.33 3.56 -9.49
N ALA A 472 6.03 3.31 -9.28
CA ALA A 472 5.07 3.19 -10.37
C ALA A 472 4.41 4.52 -10.78
N GLN A 473 4.45 5.52 -9.90
CA GLN A 473 3.83 6.84 -10.13
C GLN A 473 2.36 6.74 -10.60
N LEU A 474 1.59 5.84 -9.97
CA LEU A 474 0.17 5.70 -10.21
C LEU A 474 -0.57 6.92 -9.69
N ASP A 475 -1.64 7.30 -10.37
CA ASP A 475 -2.58 8.35 -9.96
C ASP A 475 -3.69 7.80 -9.06
N PHE A 476 -4.00 6.51 -9.17
CA PHE A 476 -4.98 5.85 -8.31
C PHE A 476 -4.63 4.39 -7.99
N LEU A 477 -5.04 3.94 -6.82
CA LEU A 477 -4.81 2.58 -6.32
C LEU A 477 -6.01 2.06 -5.55
N GLY A 478 -6.45 0.84 -5.84
CA GLY A 478 -7.40 0.08 -5.04
C GLY A 478 -6.78 -1.19 -4.47
N LEU A 479 -7.02 -1.47 -3.19
CA LEU A 479 -6.69 -2.77 -2.60
C LEU A 479 -7.71 -3.81 -3.10
N GLY A 480 -7.25 -4.99 -3.49
CA GLY A 480 -8.03 -6.07 -4.08
C GLY A 480 -8.16 -7.28 -3.16
N ASP A 481 -8.03 -7.11 -1.85
CA ASP A 481 -8.04 -8.22 -0.90
C ASP A 481 -9.38 -8.99 -0.90
N HIS A 482 -9.30 -10.31 -0.71
CA HIS A 482 -10.47 -11.20 -0.84
C HIS A 482 -11.51 -11.01 0.28
N ASN A 483 -12.78 -10.87 -0.08
CA ASN A 483 -13.92 -10.81 0.86
C ASN A 483 -14.55 -12.18 1.25
N GLN A 484 -13.88 -13.30 0.97
CA GLN A 484 -14.47 -14.65 1.02
C GLN A 484 -14.56 -15.29 2.43
N VAL A 485 -15.39 -16.34 2.52
CA VAL A 485 -15.45 -17.35 3.60
C VAL A 485 -14.91 -18.69 3.07
N THR A 486 -14.09 -19.41 3.83
CA THR A 486 -13.77 -20.83 3.57
C THR A 486 -14.35 -21.66 4.70
N ALA A 487 -15.23 -22.62 4.39
CA ALA A 487 -15.88 -23.58 5.30
C ALA A 487 -17.00 -23.06 6.24
N GLY A 488 -17.58 -21.89 5.96
CA GLY A 488 -18.83 -21.47 6.59
C GLY A 488 -18.67 -20.82 7.97
N GLN A 489 -19.22 -19.60 8.07
CA GLN A 489 -19.35 -18.75 9.25
C GLN A 489 -18.05 -18.29 9.95
N TRP A 490 -17.84 -16.98 9.91
CA TRP A 490 -16.90 -16.28 10.80
C TRP A 490 -17.62 -15.91 12.11
N PRO A 491 -16.90 -15.73 13.24
CA PRO A 491 -17.38 -14.87 14.30
C PRO A 491 -17.53 -13.43 13.77
N ASP A 492 -18.63 -12.76 14.08
CA ASP A 492 -18.91 -11.38 13.69
C ASP A 492 -17.77 -10.41 14.07
N GLY A 493 -17.44 -9.44 13.22
CA GLY A 493 -16.55 -8.30 13.54
C GLY A 493 -15.11 -8.31 12.98
N LEU A 494 -14.42 -9.45 12.84
CA LEU A 494 -13.02 -9.45 12.36
C LEU A 494 -12.86 -9.00 10.91
N ARG A 495 -13.79 -9.43 10.07
CA ARG A 495 -13.86 -9.06 8.66
C ARG A 495 -14.18 -7.58 8.49
N ASP A 496 -15.13 -7.10 9.26
CA ASP A 496 -15.57 -5.71 9.18
C ASP A 496 -14.46 -4.78 9.66
N TYR A 497 -13.60 -5.25 10.59
CA TYR A 497 -12.34 -4.58 10.91
C TYR A 497 -11.32 -4.59 9.77
N GLN A 498 -11.20 -5.68 8.99
CA GLN A 498 -10.31 -5.70 7.82
C GLN A 498 -10.77 -4.69 6.76
N TRP A 499 -12.07 -4.65 6.48
CA TRP A 499 -12.64 -3.65 5.57
C TRP A 499 -12.43 -2.23 6.11
N TRP A 500 -12.71 -2.00 7.40
CA TRP A 500 -12.41 -0.75 8.09
C TRP A 500 -10.93 -0.35 7.96
N TYR A 501 -10.02 -1.31 8.14
CA TYR A 501 -8.59 -1.10 8.03
C TYR A 501 -8.14 -0.77 6.59
N GLU A 502 -8.68 -1.45 5.57
CA GLU A 502 -8.36 -1.12 4.18
C GLU A 502 -8.88 0.27 3.79
N GLN A 503 -10.10 0.62 4.23
CA GLN A 503 -10.66 1.96 4.05
C GLN A 503 -9.78 3.03 4.72
N LYS A 504 -9.22 2.74 5.90
CA LYS A 504 -8.28 3.62 6.58
C LYS A 504 -7.06 3.97 5.74
N PHE A 505 -6.49 2.99 5.05
CA PHE A 505 -5.35 3.24 4.17
C PHE A 505 -5.75 4.11 2.96
N VAL A 506 -6.94 3.91 2.41
CA VAL A 506 -7.46 4.81 1.36
C VAL A 506 -7.51 6.26 1.87
N ASP A 507 -7.99 6.48 3.10
CA ASP A 507 -8.12 7.80 3.69
C ASP A 507 -6.79 8.45 4.06
N LEU A 508 -5.82 7.65 4.55
CA LEU A 508 -4.48 8.12 4.86
C LEU A 508 -3.74 8.62 3.61
N PHE A 509 -3.85 7.87 2.51
CA PHE A 509 -3.03 8.10 1.32
C PHE A 509 -3.70 8.94 0.24
N THR A 510 -5.00 9.21 0.32
CA THR A 510 -5.66 10.09 -0.67
C THR A 510 -5.28 11.55 -0.46
N HIS A 511 -4.72 12.18 -1.49
CA HIS A 511 -4.36 13.59 -1.50
C HIS A 511 -4.51 14.18 -2.91
N GLU A 512 -5.75 14.42 -3.31
CA GLU A 512 -6.08 14.99 -4.62
C GLU A 512 -5.50 16.41 -4.82
N PRO A 513 -5.04 16.76 -6.03
CA PRO A 513 -5.21 16.02 -7.29
C PRO A 513 -4.08 15.02 -7.61
N VAL A 514 -3.17 14.77 -6.67
CA VAL A 514 -1.97 13.96 -6.92
C VAL A 514 -2.30 12.48 -6.94
N PHE A 515 -3.01 12.00 -5.94
CA PHE A 515 -3.26 10.57 -5.76
C PHE A 515 -4.63 10.29 -5.15
N MET A 516 -5.29 9.26 -5.68
CA MET A 516 -6.63 8.81 -5.28
C MET A 516 -6.59 7.35 -4.82
N GLY A 517 -6.68 7.11 -3.51
CA GLY A 517 -7.01 5.78 -3.03
C GLY A 517 -8.46 5.43 -3.39
N ILE A 518 -8.70 4.16 -3.74
CA ILE A 518 -10.01 3.62 -4.11
C ILE A 518 -10.46 2.60 -3.07
N TYR A 519 -11.67 2.76 -2.55
CA TYR A 519 -12.28 1.76 -1.67
C TYR A 519 -12.70 0.56 -2.51
N SER A 520 -11.93 -0.52 -2.45
CA SER A 520 -12.20 -1.72 -3.24
C SER A 520 -11.89 -2.99 -2.48
N TYR A 521 -12.47 -4.09 -2.97
CA TYR A 521 -12.16 -5.44 -2.54
C TYR A 521 -12.42 -6.42 -3.69
N GLU A 522 -11.80 -7.60 -3.62
CA GLU A 522 -12.13 -8.69 -4.54
C GLU A 522 -13.33 -9.49 -4.02
N HIS A 523 -14.33 -9.65 -4.90
CA HIS A 523 -15.43 -10.58 -4.75
C HIS A 523 -15.16 -11.90 -5.49
N SER A 524 -14.70 -12.90 -4.73
CA SER A 524 -14.13 -14.14 -5.23
C SER A 524 -15.16 -15.23 -5.55
N LEU A 525 -15.86 -15.08 -6.66
CA LEU A 525 -16.90 -16.03 -7.11
C LEU A 525 -16.34 -17.30 -7.79
N SER A 526 -17.13 -18.37 -7.82
CA SER A 526 -16.83 -19.58 -8.62
C SER A 526 -17.39 -19.45 -10.05
N ARG A 527 -17.04 -20.38 -10.95
CA ARG A 527 -17.78 -20.56 -12.22
C ARG A 527 -19.27 -20.79 -11.91
N PRO A 528 -20.23 -20.23 -12.67
CA PRO A 528 -20.09 -19.49 -13.95
C PRO A 528 -19.84 -17.99 -13.82
N SER A 529 -19.66 -17.46 -12.62
CA SER A 529 -19.60 -16.01 -12.40
C SER A 529 -18.21 -15.43 -12.68
N GLY A 530 -17.14 -16.09 -12.23
CA GLY A 530 -15.78 -15.55 -12.23
C GLY A 530 -15.57 -14.42 -11.22
N HIS A 531 -14.31 -14.16 -10.84
CA HIS A 531 -13.97 -13.12 -9.86
C HIS A 531 -14.30 -11.71 -10.37
N ARG A 532 -14.58 -10.79 -9.43
CA ARG A 532 -14.79 -9.36 -9.71
C ARG A 532 -14.13 -8.49 -8.66
N ASN A 533 -13.42 -7.45 -9.07
CA ASN A 533 -13.11 -6.34 -8.19
C ASN A 533 -14.32 -5.40 -8.12
N ILE A 534 -14.67 -4.97 -6.90
CA ILE A 534 -15.76 -4.03 -6.63
C ILE A 534 -15.13 -2.73 -6.13
N LEU A 535 -15.35 -1.64 -6.86
CA LEU A 535 -14.78 -0.32 -6.56
C LEU A 535 -15.90 0.62 -6.12
N HIS A 536 -15.70 1.34 -5.02
CA HIS A 536 -16.66 2.30 -4.47
C HIS A 536 -16.07 3.71 -4.47
N LEU A 537 -16.89 4.69 -4.88
CA LEU A 537 -16.49 6.10 -4.90
C LEU A 537 -16.33 6.66 -3.47
N LYS A 538 -17.28 6.34 -2.60
CA LYS A 538 -17.36 6.86 -1.23
C LYS A 538 -17.10 5.78 -0.19
N ARG A 539 -16.50 6.20 0.92
CA ARG A 539 -16.30 5.40 2.13
C ARG A 539 -17.64 4.89 2.68
N GLY A 540 -17.60 3.80 3.44
CA GLY A 540 -18.76 3.29 4.18
C GLY A 540 -19.71 2.46 3.32
N ALA A 541 -19.33 2.12 2.08
CA ALA A 541 -20.05 1.13 1.32
C ALA A 541 -19.99 -0.22 2.05
N PRO A 542 -21.12 -0.95 2.18
CA PRO A 542 -21.11 -2.27 2.77
C PRO A 542 -20.30 -3.23 1.90
N MET A 543 -19.61 -4.17 2.54
CA MET A 543 -18.92 -5.25 1.83
C MET A 543 -19.88 -6.42 1.63
N ARG A 544 -19.99 -6.94 0.39
CA ARG A 544 -20.76 -8.15 0.10
C ARG A 544 -19.91 -9.39 0.32
N LEU A 545 -20.48 -10.41 0.97
CA LEU A 545 -19.83 -11.70 1.15
C LEU A 545 -19.94 -12.60 -0.07
N ALA A 546 -18.83 -13.26 -0.40
CA ALA A 546 -18.80 -14.35 -1.40
C ALA A 546 -18.88 -15.71 -0.71
N ASP A 547 -19.94 -16.49 -1.00
CA ASP A 547 -20.05 -17.91 -0.60
C ASP A 547 -19.48 -18.83 -1.69
N ARG A 548 -18.24 -19.33 -1.52
CA ARG A 548 -17.59 -20.18 -2.54
C ARG A 548 -18.10 -21.62 -2.60
N SER A 549 -19.23 -21.94 -1.96
CA SER A 549 -19.92 -23.19 -2.25
C SER A 549 -20.25 -23.26 -3.76
N LYS A 550 -19.92 -24.41 -4.38
CA LYS A 550 -19.82 -24.54 -5.85
C LYS A 550 -21.14 -24.27 -6.60
N ASP A 551 -22.27 -24.32 -5.90
CA ASP A 551 -23.61 -24.25 -6.48
C ASP A 551 -24.46 -23.09 -5.92
N SER A 552 -23.87 -22.14 -5.18
CA SER A 552 -24.64 -21.03 -4.60
C SER A 552 -25.16 -20.08 -5.68
N PRO A 553 -26.49 -19.97 -5.89
CA PRO A 553 -27.05 -19.00 -6.81
C PRO A 553 -26.81 -17.57 -6.34
N ASP A 554 -26.63 -17.34 -5.03
CA ASP A 554 -26.42 -16.01 -4.45
C ASP A 554 -25.21 -15.30 -5.08
N ASN A 555 -24.20 -16.08 -5.45
CA ASN A 555 -22.96 -15.64 -6.05
C ASN A 555 -23.02 -15.39 -7.57
N GLN A 556 -24.20 -15.44 -8.19
CA GLN A 556 -24.36 -15.13 -9.61
C GLN A 556 -24.41 -13.60 -9.86
N PRO A 557 -23.90 -13.10 -11.00
CA PRO A 557 -23.84 -11.67 -11.28
C PRO A 557 -25.18 -10.93 -11.14
N PRO A 558 -26.34 -11.45 -11.62
CA PRO A 558 -27.62 -10.78 -11.39
C PRO A 558 -27.96 -10.56 -9.91
N ASN A 559 -27.67 -11.55 -9.06
CA ASN A 559 -27.89 -11.42 -7.62
C ASN A 559 -26.89 -10.46 -6.99
N LEU A 560 -25.63 -10.45 -7.45
CA LEU A 560 -24.62 -9.43 -7.13
C LEU A 560 -25.14 -8.01 -7.40
N TRP A 561 -25.61 -7.78 -8.63
CA TRP A 561 -26.07 -6.47 -9.09
C TRP A 561 -27.30 -6.00 -8.32
N GLN A 562 -28.30 -6.86 -8.10
CA GLN A 562 -29.49 -6.50 -7.30
C GLN A 562 -29.14 -6.09 -5.88
N TRP A 563 -28.18 -6.77 -5.25
CA TRP A 563 -27.71 -6.39 -3.91
C TRP A 563 -26.98 -5.05 -3.93
N ILE A 564 -26.16 -4.77 -4.95
CA ILE A 564 -25.49 -3.48 -5.10
C ILE A 564 -26.52 -2.36 -5.25
N GLU A 565 -27.55 -2.56 -6.07
CA GLU A 565 -28.62 -1.58 -6.25
C GLU A 565 -29.37 -1.31 -4.94
N LYS A 566 -29.64 -2.35 -4.15
CA LYS A 566 -30.37 -2.23 -2.89
C LYS A 566 -29.54 -1.63 -1.75
N ASN A 567 -28.25 -1.98 -1.65
CA ASN A 567 -27.45 -1.72 -0.45
C ASN A 567 -26.33 -0.68 -0.65
N VAL A 568 -25.92 -0.42 -1.89
CA VAL A 568 -24.80 0.48 -2.20
C VAL A 568 -25.31 1.72 -2.93
N LEU A 569 -26.05 1.55 -4.03
CA LEU A 569 -26.47 2.67 -4.88
C LEU A 569 -27.62 3.51 -4.30
N THR A 570 -28.20 3.07 -3.18
CA THR A 570 -29.13 3.88 -2.37
C THR A 570 -28.42 4.95 -1.54
N GLN A 571 -27.09 4.83 -1.35
CA GLN A 571 -26.29 5.83 -0.65
C GLN A 571 -26.11 7.08 -1.54
N GLN A 572 -26.35 8.27 -0.97
CA GLN A 572 -26.37 9.52 -1.73
C GLN A 572 -25.04 9.80 -2.44
N GLY A 573 -25.10 9.93 -3.76
CA GLY A 573 -23.95 10.24 -4.62
C GLY A 573 -22.91 9.10 -4.70
N GLN A 574 -23.25 7.89 -4.28
CA GLN A 574 -22.38 6.73 -4.41
C GLN A 574 -22.33 6.27 -5.88
N LYS A 575 -21.13 5.87 -6.31
CA LYS A 575 -20.90 5.20 -7.61
C LYS A 575 -20.15 3.91 -7.33
N VAL A 576 -20.40 2.91 -8.18
CA VAL A 576 -19.75 1.61 -8.09
C VAL A 576 -19.28 1.20 -9.47
N VAL A 577 -18.11 0.59 -9.56
CA VAL A 577 -17.58 -0.02 -10.78
C VAL A 577 -17.22 -1.46 -10.43
N LEU A 578 -17.65 -2.39 -11.27
CA LEU A 578 -17.32 -3.81 -11.21
C LEU A 578 -16.40 -4.15 -12.37
N VAL A 579 -15.34 -4.91 -12.07
CA VAL A 579 -14.34 -5.35 -13.04
C VAL A 579 -14.17 -6.86 -12.89
N PRO A 580 -14.79 -7.68 -13.76
CA PRO A 580 -14.48 -9.10 -13.81
C PRO A 580 -13.01 -9.32 -14.15
N HIS A 581 -12.40 -10.28 -13.47
CA HIS A 581 -10.99 -10.66 -13.61
C HIS A 581 -10.81 -12.17 -13.52
N THR A 582 -9.63 -12.67 -13.91
CA THR A 582 -9.26 -14.11 -13.97
C THR A 582 -10.20 -15.01 -14.78
N PHE A 583 -11.19 -14.43 -15.45
CA PHE A 583 -12.32 -15.14 -16.05
C PHE A 583 -11.92 -16.14 -17.14
N ALA A 584 -10.71 -16.04 -17.69
CA ALA A 584 -10.17 -16.97 -18.67
C ALA A 584 -8.92 -17.74 -18.19
N ALA A 585 -8.60 -17.72 -16.90
CA ALA A 585 -7.55 -18.54 -16.28
C ALA A 585 -8.02 -19.31 -15.03
N GLY A 586 -9.15 -18.89 -14.45
CA GLY A 586 -9.83 -19.55 -13.34
C GLY A 586 -9.85 -18.69 -12.06
N PRO A 587 -11.01 -18.56 -11.39
CA PRO A 587 -12.34 -19.12 -11.74
C PRO A 587 -12.97 -18.49 -12.99
N LEU A 588 -13.63 -19.33 -13.81
CA LEU A 588 -14.12 -18.94 -15.13
C LEU A 588 -15.42 -18.14 -15.07
N ALA A 589 -15.63 -17.24 -16.05
CA ALA A 589 -16.89 -16.55 -16.28
C ALA A 589 -17.53 -17.00 -17.61
N ASP A 590 -18.81 -17.37 -17.59
CA ASP A 590 -19.50 -17.96 -18.76
C ASP A 590 -20.32 -16.92 -19.56
N TRP A 591 -20.34 -15.65 -19.12
CA TRP A 591 -21.05 -14.54 -19.76
C TRP A 591 -22.55 -14.77 -20.02
N ASN A 592 -23.21 -15.55 -19.16
CA ASN A 592 -24.62 -15.94 -19.32
C ASN A 592 -25.64 -14.79 -19.24
N TRP A 593 -25.22 -13.59 -18.83
CA TRP A 593 -26.13 -12.48 -18.56
C TRP A 593 -25.63 -11.18 -19.19
N PRO A 594 -26.54 -10.31 -19.68
CA PRO A 594 -26.18 -8.96 -20.07
C PRO A 594 -25.71 -8.18 -18.85
N ASN A 595 -24.59 -7.48 -18.99
CA ASN A 595 -23.94 -6.79 -17.88
C ASN A 595 -24.76 -5.60 -17.37
N ALA A 596 -24.77 -5.43 -16.04
CA ALA A 596 -25.34 -4.23 -15.42
C ALA A 596 -24.50 -2.98 -15.77
N ARG A 597 -25.11 -1.80 -15.73
CA ARG A 597 -24.45 -0.52 -16.10
C ARG A 597 -23.14 -0.20 -15.37
N PHE A 598 -22.95 -0.77 -14.18
CA PHE A 598 -21.76 -0.59 -13.34
C PHE A 598 -20.79 -1.78 -13.41
N ASP A 599 -21.22 -2.94 -13.91
CA ASP A 599 -20.34 -4.06 -14.27
C ASP A 599 -19.86 -3.83 -15.70
N CYS A 600 -18.89 -2.93 -15.86
CA CYS A 600 -18.71 -2.18 -17.11
C CYS A 600 -17.27 -2.14 -17.62
N LEU A 601 -16.30 -2.65 -16.87
CA LEU A 601 -14.91 -2.81 -17.33
C LEU A 601 -14.51 -4.29 -17.24
N LEU A 602 -13.55 -4.72 -18.05
CA LEU A 602 -12.91 -6.04 -17.98
C LEU A 602 -11.41 -5.86 -17.78
N GLU A 603 -10.84 -6.61 -16.84
CA GLU A 603 -9.40 -6.80 -16.78
C GLU A 603 -8.98 -7.66 -17.98
N ILE A 604 -8.57 -7.04 -19.10
CA ILE A 604 -8.22 -7.75 -20.32
C ILE A 604 -6.83 -8.41 -20.23
N TYR A 605 -5.97 -7.87 -19.37
CA TYR A 605 -4.65 -8.39 -19.08
C TYR A 605 -4.35 -8.26 -17.59
N GLN A 606 -3.78 -9.32 -17.05
CA GLN A 606 -3.41 -9.43 -15.66
C GLN A 606 -1.94 -9.83 -15.53
N GLY A 607 -1.13 -9.00 -14.87
CA GLY A 607 0.33 -9.16 -14.82
C GLY A 607 0.82 -10.49 -14.24
N CYS A 608 0.10 -11.06 -13.26
CA CYS A 608 0.42 -12.38 -12.69
C CYS A 608 0.20 -13.57 -13.66
N ARG A 609 -0.74 -13.46 -14.61
CA ARG A 609 -1.23 -14.63 -15.37
C ARG A 609 -1.08 -14.47 -16.89
N GLY A 610 -1.53 -13.35 -17.45
CA GLY A 610 -1.48 -13.06 -18.88
C GLY A 610 -2.74 -12.40 -19.43
N SER A 611 -2.88 -12.47 -20.76
CA SER A 611 -3.99 -11.89 -21.52
C SER A 611 -5.23 -12.77 -21.51
N TYR A 612 -6.38 -12.15 -21.28
CA TYR A 612 -7.72 -12.74 -21.39
C TYR A 612 -8.48 -12.23 -22.61
N GLU A 613 -7.76 -11.72 -23.62
CA GLU A 613 -8.36 -11.13 -24.82
C GLU A 613 -9.19 -12.14 -25.62
N ALA A 614 -8.61 -13.26 -26.01
CA ALA A 614 -9.28 -14.29 -26.82
C ALA A 614 -8.64 -15.69 -26.69
N TRP A 615 -9.46 -16.71 -26.92
CA TRP A 615 -9.03 -18.11 -26.91
C TRP A 615 -8.11 -18.41 -28.09
N ARG A 616 -6.97 -19.06 -27.82
CA ARG A 616 -6.01 -19.56 -28.82
C ARG A 616 -5.54 -18.51 -29.84
N LEU A 617 -5.26 -17.29 -29.37
CA LEU A 617 -4.54 -16.31 -30.18
C LEU A 617 -3.20 -16.91 -30.68
N PRO A 618 -2.78 -16.59 -31.92
CA PRO A 618 -1.50 -17.07 -32.44
C PRO A 618 -0.31 -16.65 -31.55
N PRO A 619 0.82 -17.40 -31.57
CA PRO A 619 2.05 -16.98 -30.90
C PRO A 619 2.46 -15.56 -31.31
N GLY A 620 2.93 -14.75 -30.35
CA GLY A 620 3.26 -13.34 -30.57
C GLY A 620 2.05 -12.39 -30.66
N GLU A 621 0.82 -12.89 -30.52
CA GLU A 621 -0.38 -12.05 -30.44
C GLU A 621 -1.01 -11.99 -29.03
N LYS A 622 -0.38 -12.61 -28.05
CA LYS A 622 -0.79 -12.56 -26.65
C LYS A 622 0.42 -12.36 -25.77
N ARG A 623 0.18 -11.88 -24.55
CA ARG A 623 1.19 -11.81 -23.49
C ARG A 623 0.80 -12.73 -22.34
N GLY A 624 1.74 -13.57 -21.92
CA GLY A 624 1.61 -14.43 -20.76
C GLY A 624 1.04 -15.83 -21.07
N PRO A 625 1.39 -16.83 -20.26
CA PRO A 625 1.15 -18.23 -20.59
C PRO A 625 -0.21 -18.77 -20.12
N THR A 626 -0.88 -18.11 -19.16
CA THR A 626 -1.96 -18.73 -18.39
C THR A 626 -3.34 -18.43 -18.99
N GLN A 627 -3.91 -19.42 -19.68
CA GLN A 627 -5.27 -19.38 -20.21
C GLN A 627 -5.94 -20.75 -20.04
N THR A 628 -7.26 -20.74 -19.88
CA THR A 628 -8.08 -21.94 -19.94
C THR A 628 -8.01 -22.58 -21.33
N ASN A 629 -8.20 -23.88 -21.39
CA ASN A 629 -8.14 -24.66 -22.64
C ASN A 629 -9.49 -24.70 -23.38
N GLU A 630 -10.55 -24.10 -22.85
CA GLU A 630 -11.88 -24.04 -23.45
C GLU A 630 -12.28 -22.62 -23.91
N PRO A 631 -13.05 -22.46 -25.01
CA PRO A 631 -13.55 -21.16 -25.47
C PRO A 631 -14.73 -20.66 -24.63
N GLY A 632 -15.16 -19.41 -24.85
CA GLY A 632 -16.40 -18.88 -24.29
C GLY A 632 -16.25 -18.02 -23.04
N HIS A 633 -15.02 -17.81 -22.59
CA HIS A 633 -14.73 -17.09 -21.35
C HIS A 633 -13.97 -15.77 -21.54
N PHE A 634 -13.49 -15.48 -22.74
CA PHE A 634 -12.56 -14.36 -22.97
C PHE A 634 -13.27 -13.02 -23.20
N ALA A 635 -12.52 -11.92 -23.19
CA ALA A 635 -13.08 -10.58 -23.40
C ALA A 635 -13.84 -10.47 -24.74
N ARG A 636 -13.29 -11.04 -25.83
CA ARG A 636 -13.99 -11.09 -27.13
C ARG A 636 -15.27 -11.93 -27.09
N ASP A 637 -15.34 -12.97 -26.24
CA ASP A 637 -16.56 -13.77 -26.07
C ASP A 637 -17.65 -12.96 -25.36
N ALA A 638 -17.28 -12.20 -24.31
CA ALA A 638 -18.18 -11.30 -23.59
C ALA A 638 -18.81 -10.25 -24.54
N LEU A 639 -18.00 -9.62 -25.38
CA LEU A 639 -18.47 -8.64 -26.37
C LEU A 639 -19.35 -9.28 -27.45
N ARG A 640 -19.00 -10.49 -27.92
CA ARG A 640 -19.76 -11.21 -28.96
C ARG A 640 -21.20 -11.53 -28.52
N VAL A 641 -21.43 -11.80 -27.24
CA VAL A 641 -22.79 -12.04 -26.70
C VAL A 641 -23.54 -10.75 -26.35
N GLY A 642 -23.02 -9.59 -26.75
CA GLY A 642 -23.69 -8.30 -26.64
C GLY A 642 -23.38 -7.50 -25.37
N ASN A 643 -22.46 -7.96 -24.53
CA ASN A 643 -22.04 -7.16 -23.37
C ASN A 643 -21.23 -5.95 -23.82
N VAL A 644 -21.31 -4.88 -23.03
CA VAL A 644 -20.60 -3.62 -23.30
C VAL A 644 -19.65 -3.33 -22.17
N TYR A 645 -18.39 -3.67 -22.42
CA TYR A 645 -17.28 -3.52 -21.48
C TYR A 645 -16.19 -2.62 -22.06
N GLY A 646 -15.57 -1.81 -21.20
CA GLY A 646 -14.28 -1.18 -21.44
C GLY A 646 -13.15 -2.11 -21.00
N PHE A 647 -11.92 -1.79 -21.37
CA PHE A 647 -10.74 -2.58 -21.00
C PHE A 647 -9.89 -1.83 -19.99
N VAL A 648 -9.38 -2.57 -19.02
CA VAL A 648 -8.36 -2.16 -18.06
C VAL A 648 -7.33 -3.28 -17.90
N SER A 649 -6.21 -2.95 -17.29
CA SER A 649 -5.21 -3.94 -16.89
C SER A 649 -4.78 -3.69 -15.45
N PHE A 650 -4.79 -4.75 -14.64
CA PHE A 650 -4.35 -4.70 -13.25
C PHE A 650 -3.33 -5.81 -12.96
N SER A 651 -2.65 -5.74 -11.82
CA SER A 651 -1.48 -6.58 -11.56
C SER A 651 -1.81 -7.96 -10.97
N ASP A 652 -2.76 -8.00 -10.03
CA ASP A 652 -2.99 -9.12 -9.11
C ASP A 652 -1.69 -9.49 -8.35
N HIS A 653 -1.45 -10.76 -8.03
CA HIS A 653 -0.30 -11.21 -7.26
C HIS A 653 1.05 -10.98 -7.99
N SER A 654 2.08 -10.65 -7.21
CA SER A 654 3.49 -10.80 -7.59
C SER A 654 3.84 -10.16 -8.95
N SER A 655 3.24 -9.00 -9.27
CA SER A 655 3.48 -8.27 -10.51
C SER A 655 3.56 -6.77 -10.24
N THR A 656 4.57 -6.13 -10.81
CA THR A 656 4.83 -4.68 -10.70
C THR A 656 5.40 -4.14 -12.02
N HIS A 657 5.09 -2.90 -12.36
CA HIS A 657 5.38 -2.21 -13.64
C HIS A 657 4.92 -2.92 -14.93
N ASN A 658 4.05 -3.91 -14.81
CA ASN A 658 3.63 -4.74 -15.95
C ASN A 658 2.12 -4.68 -16.21
N SER A 659 1.38 -3.82 -15.51
CA SER A 659 -0.06 -3.65 -15.70
C SER A 659 -0.45 -2.20 -15.44
N TRP A 660 -1.10 -1.59 -16.43
CA TRP A 660 -1.48 -0.19 -16.41
C TRP A 660 -2.95 -0.03 -16.85
N ALA A 661 -3.81 0.40 -15.92
CA ALA A 661 -5.15 0.86 -16.26
C ALA A 661 -5.11 2.36 -16.56
N GLY A 662 -5.23 2.73 -17.83
CA GLY A 662 -5.33 4.11 -18.26
C GLY A 662 -6.78 4.57 -18.28
N VAL A 663 -7.06 5.72 -17.68
CA VAL A 663 -8.40 6.33 -17.63
C VAL A 663 -8.33 7.79 -18.10
N TRP A 664 -9.14 8.14 -19.10
CA TRP A 664 -9.27 9.50 -19.62
C TRP A 664 -10.38 10.25 -18.87
N ALA A 665 -9.99 11.01 -17.83
CA ALA A 665 -10.88 11.76 -16.95
C ALA A 665 -10.91 13.26 -17.28
N GLU A 666 -12.00 13.95 -16.96
CA GLU A 666 -12.11 15.41 -17.19
C GLU A 666 -11.38 16.22 -16.11
N ALA A 667 -11.12 15.61 -14.94
CA ALA A 667 -10.37 16.19 -13.85
C ALA A 667 -9.65 15.09 -13.04
N PRO A 668 -8.55 15.41 -12.35
CA PRO A 668 -7.86 14.48 -11.45
C PRO A 668 -8.52 14.41 -10.07
N THR A 669 -9.80 14.03 -10.04
CA THR A 669 -10.58 13.80 -8.81
C THR A 669 -11.22 12.41 -8.86
N ARG A 670 -11.49 11.82 -7.69
CA ARG A 670 -12.09 10.48 -7.61
C ARG A 670 -13.45 10.44 -8.30
N GLU A 671 -14.27 11.49 -8.23
CA GLU A 671 -15.55 11.58 -8.93
C GLU A 671 -15.39 11.48 -10.46
N ALA A 672 -14.46 12.26 -11.03
CA ALA A 672 -14.22 12.30 -12.46
C ALA A 672 -13.57 11.00 -12.97
N LEU A 673 -12.73 10.37 -12.15
CA LEU A 673 -12.19 9.04 -12.38
C LEU A 673 -13.31 7.99 -12.50
N PHE A 674 -14.25 7.97 -11.54
CA PHE A 674 -15.40 7.05 -11.60
C PHE A 674 -16.33 7.35 -12.78
N ASP A 675 -16.56 8.62 -13.12
CA ASP A 675 -17.33 8.99 -14.32
C ASP A 675 -16.68 8.49 -15.61
N ALA A 676 -15.35 8.55 -15.68
CA ALA A 676 -14.60 8.03 -16.82
C ALA A 676 -14.63 6.49 -16.89
N MET A 677 -14.47 5.81 -15.76
CA MET A 677 -14.60 4.35 -15.68
C MET A 677 -16.00 3.87 -16.11
N LEU A 678 -17.07 4.46 -15.58
CA LEU A 678 -18.46 4.13 -15.94
C LEU A 678 -18.77 4.41 -17.41
N ALA A 679 -18.16 5.46 -17.97
CA ALA A 679 -18.23 5.77 -19.40
C ALA A 679 -17.31 4.89 -20.27
N ARG A 680 -16.49 4.01 -19.66
CA ARG A 680 -15.51 3.15 -20.33
C ARG A 680 -14.46 3.93 -21.13
N ARG A 681 -14.13 5.15 -20.68
CA ARG A 681 -13.05 5.96 -21.25
C ARG A 681 -11.68 5.45 -20.77
N THR A 682 -11.40 4.17 -21.03
CA THR A 682 -10.27 3.46 -20.46
C THR A 682 -9.45 2.72 -21.52
N PHE A 683 -8.24 2.31 -21.16
CA PHE A 683 -7.47 1.31 -21.88
C PHE A 683 -6.68 0.47 -20.87
N GLY A 684 -6.31 -0.75 -21.27
CA GLY A 684 -5.36 -1.58 -20.54
C GLY A 684 -4.04 -1.65 -21.31
N ALA A 685 -2.92 -1.69 -20.60
CA ALA A 685 -1.60 -1.94 -21.20
C ALA A 685 -0.72 -2.74 -20.26
N SER A 686 0.18 -3.56 -20.81
CA SER A 686 1.17 -4.31 -20.02
C SER A 686 2.48 -3.56 -19.80
N ASP A 687 2.63 -2.39 -20.41
CA ASP A 687 3.71 -1.42 -20.20
C ASP A 687 3.10 -0.01 -20.34
N GLU A 688 3.89 1.05 -20.20
CA GLU A 688 3.45 2.47 -20.25
C GLU A 688 3.08 2.96 -21.67
N ILE A 689 2.37 2.11 -22.41
CA ILE A 689 1.86 2.38 -23.76
C ILE A 689 0.63 3.29 -23.64
N ILE A 690 0.76 4.54 -24.05
CA ILE A 690 -0.30 5.55 -24.02
C ILE A 690 -1.12 5.46 -25.30
N LEU A 691 -2.44 5.27 -25.14
CA LEU A 691 -3.40 5.15 -26.24
C LEU A 691 -4.41 6.30 -26.23
N LYS A 692 -4.32 7.20 -27.22
CA LYS A 692 -5.34 8.22 -27.50
C LYS A 692 -6.13 7.77 -28.73
N VAL A 693 -7.36 7.32 -28.50
CA VAL A 693 -8.24 6.80 -29.55
C VAL A 693 -9.59 7.49 -29.48
N ALA A 694 -10.12 7.90 -30.63
CA ALA A 694 -11.45 8.50 -30.76
C ALA A 694 -12.12 8.07 -32.07
N ALA A 695 -13.45 8.10 -32.13
CA ALA A 695 -14.21 8.00 -33.37
C ALA A 695 -14.70 9.39 -33.79
N VAL A 696 -14.67 9.64 -35.10
CA VAL A 696 -15.12 10.90 -35.70
C VAL A 696 -16.16 10.60 -36.76
N ASP A 697 -17.39 11.02 -36.52
CA ASP A 697 -18.45 11.05 -37.52
C ASP A 697 -18.30 12.34 -38.35
N ARG A 698 -17.73 12.16 -39.54
CA ARG A 698 -17.47 13.22 -40.51
C ARG A 698 -18.68 13.50 -41.42
N SER A 699 -19.79 12.78 -41.24
CA SER A 699 -21.03 13.06 -41.98
C SER A 699 -21.78 14.28 -41.44
N GLN A 700 -21.46 14.70 -40.21
CA GLN A 700 -22.01 15.89 -39.56
C GLN A 700 -21.12 17.11 -39.81
N ASN A 701 -21.71 18.31 -39.83
CA ASN A 701 -20.97 19.57 -39.88
C ASN A 701 -21.40 20.47 -38.70
N PRO A 702 -20.53 20.73 -37.71
CA PRO A 702 -19.15 20.24 -37.60
C PRO A 702 -19.09 18.72 -37.36
N PRO A 703 -17.93 18.06 -37.63
CA PRO A 703 -17.74 16.65 -37.33
C PRO A 703 -18.01 16.36 -35.84
N ARG A 704 -18.64 15.23 -35.56
CA ARG A 704 -18.93 14.81 -34.19
C ARG A 704 -17.85 13.85 -33.71
N TYR A 705 -17.26 14.15 -32.56
CA TYR A 705 -16.21 13.34 -31.94
C TYR A 705 -16.80 12.49 -30.81
N HIS A 706 -16.25 11.29 -30.65
CA HIS A 706 -16.68 10.28 -29.71
C HIS A 706 -15.47 9.65 -29.02
N ALA A 707 -15.48 9.59 -27.70
CA ALA A 707 -14.45 8.89 -26.95
C ALA A 707 -14.62 7.37 -27.04
N VAL A 708 -13.57 6.62 -26.72
CA VAL A 708 -13.69 5.17 -26.48
C VAL A 708 -14.73 4.88 -25.39
N GLY A 709 -15.44 3.74 -25.52
CA GLY A 709 -16.50 3.33 -24.61
C GLY A 709 -17.91 3.79 -25.00
N GLU A 710 -18.03 4.76 -25.92
CA GLU A 710 -19.31 5.26 -26.41
C GLU A 710 -20.04 4.30 -27.38
N ARG A 711 -21.37 4.43 -27.42
CA ARG A 711 -22.24 3.82 -28.43
C ARG A 711 -22.66 4.89 -29.43
N ILE A 712 -22.37 4.66 -30.71
CA ILE A 712 -22.65 5.59 -31.80
C ILE A 712 -23.56 4.94 -32.85
N ARG A 713 -24.33 5.77 -33.55
CA ARG A 713 -25.10 5.36 -34.72
C ARG A 713 -24.45 5.96 -35.96
N ALA A 714 -24.32 5.16 -37.01
CA ALA A 714 -23.76 5.59 -38.28
C ALA A 714 -24.49 4.91 -39.44
N LYS A 715 -24.38 5.45 -40.65
CA LYS A 715 -24.85 4.77 -41.86
C LYS A 715 -23.73 3.90 -42.40
N VAL A 716 -24.07 2.75 -43.01
CA VAL A 716 -23.08 1.92 -43.73
C VAL A 716 -22.33 2.73 -44.79
N SER A 717 -23.00 3.72 -45.42
CA SER A 717 -22.40 4.61 -46.42
C SER A 717 -21.48 5.71 -45.84
N HIS A 718 -21.54 5.96 -44.53
CA HIS A 718 -20.78 7.01 -43.86
C HIS A 718 -20.23 6.48 -42.52
N PRO A 719 -19.33 5.50 -42.55
CA PRO A 719 -18.75 4.96 -41.33
C PRO A 719 -17.89 6.00 -40.59
N PRO A 720 -17.88 5.96 -39.25
CA PRO A 720 -17.01 6.80 -38.45
C PRO A 720 -15.54 6.51 -38.75
N THR A 721 -14.70 7.54 -38.65
CA THR A 721 -13.25 7.40 -38.75
C THR A 721 -12.66 7.21 -37.35
N ILE A 722 -11.92 6.13 -37.13
CA ILE A 722 -11.14 5.91 -35.91
C ILE A 722 -9.82 6.65 -36.05
N GLU A 723 -9.56 7.58 -35.14
CA GLU A 723 -8.29 8.30 -35.03
C GLU A 723 -7.48 7.70 -33.88
N MET A 724 -6.19 7.49 -34.10
CA MET A 724 -5.28 6.91 -33.11
C MET A 724 -3.97 7.70 -33.02
N GLU A 725 -3.58 8.06 -31.81
CA GLU A 725 -2.27 8.58 -31.43
C GLU A 725 -1.71 7.70 -30.31
N ILE A 726 -0.53 7.12 -30.56
CA ILE A 726 0.10 6.13 -29.70
C ILE A 726 1.51 6.62 -29.35
N ALA A 727 1.87 6.53 -28.07
CA ALA A 727 3.22 6.73 -27.58
C ALA A 727 3.60 5.55 -26.68
N ALA A 728 4.79 5.02 -26.87
CA ALA A 728 5.24 3.80 -26.21
C ALA A 728 6.71 3.97 -25.76
N PRO A 729 7.12 3.43 -24.59
CA PRO A 729 8.51 3.52 -24.14
C PRO A 729 9.49 2.84 -25.10
N GLU A 730 9.07 1.78 -25.78
CA GLU A 730 9.88 1.03 -26.74
C GLU A 730 9.28 0.98 -28.16
N THR A 731 9.98 0.30 -29.08
CA THR A 731 9.62 0.28 -30.50
C THR A 731 8.27 -0.42 -30.73
N ILE A 732 7.32 0.30 -31.34
CA ILE A 732 6.03 -0.25 -31.77
C ILE A 732 6.25 -1.18 -32.97
N LEU A 733 5.92 -2.45 -32.79
CA LEU A 733 6.04 -3.54 -33.75
C LEU A 733 4.85 -3.61 -34.70
N ARG A 734 3.64 -3.49 -34.16
CA ARG A 734 2.38 -3.67 -34.90
C ARG A 734 1.26 -2.88 -34.23
N VAL A 735 0.36 -2.32 -35.05
CA VAL A 735 -0.90 -1.72 -34.60
C VAL A 735 -2.04 -2.32 -35.40
N ASP A 736 -3.07 -2.80 -34.71
CA ASP A 736 -4.26 -3.41 -35.33
C ASP A 736 -5.55 -2.65 -34.95
N VAL A 737 -6.52 -2.60 -35.86
CA VAL A 737 -7.93 -2.33 -35.51
C VAL A 737 -8.70 -3.62 -35.64
N VAL A 738 -9.36 -4.01 -34.55
CA VAL A 738 -10.18 -5.22 -34.46
C VAL A 738 -11.65 -4.84 -34.54
N ARG A 739 -12.38 -5.40 -35.50
CA ARG A 739 -13.84 -5.30 -35.63
C ARG A 739 -14.46 -6.67 -35.40
N ASP A 740 -15.33 -6.81 -34.40
CA ASP A 740 -16.06 -8.05 -34.12
C ASP A 740 -15.14 -9.30 -34.03
N GLY A 741 -13.94 -9.10 -33.49
CA GLY A 741 -12.91 -10.12 -33.35
C GLY A 741 -12.03 -10.36 -34.58
N GLN A 742 -12.25 -9.66 -35.69
CA GLN A 742 -11.48 -9.74 -36.94
C GLN A 742 -10.55 -8.53 -37.11
N TYR A 743 -9.34 -8.75 -37.63
CA TYR A 743 -8.41 -7.65 -37.94
C TYR A 743 -8.83 -6.99 -39.26
N VAL A 744 -9.24 -5.73 -39.19
CA VAL A 744 -9.67 -4.93 -40.35
C VAL A 744 -8.66 -3.87 -40.76
N PHE A 745 -7.63 -3.66 -39.95
CA PHE A 745 -6.48 -2.82 -40.23
C PHE A 745 -5.27 -3.37 -39.48
N THR A 746 -4.12 -3.41 -40.14
CA THR A 746 -2.83 -3.77 -39.54
C THR A 746 -1.73 -2.92 -40.16
N THR A 747 -0.82 -2.41 -39.35
CA THR A 747 0.37 -1.67 -39.79
C THR A 747 1.56 -1.93 -38.88
N HIS A 748 2.77 -1.67 -39.37
CA HIS A 748 4.04 -1.92 -38.68
C HIS A 748 4.89 -0.64 -38.60
N PRO A 749 4.62 0.26 -37.63
CA PRO A 749 5.21 1.60 -37.60
C PRO A 749 6.73 1.64 -37.40
N LYS A 750 7.30 0.68 -36.65
CA LYS A 750 8.72 0.56 -36.28
C LYS A 750 9.30 1.85 -35.70
N ARG A 751 8.59 2.44 -34.73
CA ARG A 751 8.91 3.71 -34.06
C ARG A 751 8.24 3.77 -32.69
N ARG A 752 8.64 4.69 -31.81
CA ARG A 752 8.06 4.85 -30.46
C ARG A 752 6.77 5.68 -30.41
N THR A 753 6.49 6.45 -31.45
CA THR A 753 5.26 7.27 -31.56
C THR A 753 4.59 7.08 -32.90
N PHE A 754 3.27 6.86 -32.94
CA PHE A 754 2.53 6.61 -34.16
C PHE A 754 1.18 7.34 -34.18
N ARG A 755 0.81 7.90 -35.34
CA ARG A 755 -0.49 8.50 -35.58
C ARG A 755 -1.08 7.93 -36.87
N ALA A 756 -2.36 7.57 -36.85
CA ALA A 756 -3.07 7.10 -38.03
C ALA A 756 -4.57 7.34 -37.92
N THR A 757 -5.27 7.16 -39.03
CA THR A 757 -6.72 7.07 -39.08
C THR A 757 -7.13 5.79 -39.81
N PHE A 758 -8.30 5.26 -39.46
CA PHE A 758 -8.91 4.12 -40.12
C PHE A 758 -10.41 4.36 -40.29
N THR A 759 -10.92 4.10 -41.49
CA THR A 759 -12.35 4.12 -41.80
C THR A 759 -12.70 2.76 -42.38
N ASP A 760 -13.73 2.10 -41.84
CA ASP A 760 -14.13 0.78 -42.31
C ASP A 760 -14.65 0.86 -43.75
N ALA A 761 -14.00 0.14 -44.67
CA ALA A 761 -14.39 0.12 -46.07
C ALA A 761 -15.58 -0.81 -46.37
N ASN A 762 -15.92 -1.71 -45.45
CA ASN A 762 -16.99 -2.69 -45.63
C ASN A 762 -17.78 -2.95 -44.34
N PRO A 763 -18.36 -1.91 -43.70
CA PRO A 763 -19.22 -2.09 -42.54
C PRO A 763 -20.49 -2.84 -42.94
N GLN A 764 -21.03 -3.65 -42.02
CA GLN A 764 -22.29 -4.38 -42.23
C GLN A 764 -23.40 -3.73 -41.39
N PRO A 765 -24.67 -3.74 -41.85
CA PRO A 765 -25.79 -3.33 -41.02
C PRO A 765 -25.84 -4.11 -39.70
N GLY A 766 -26.23 -3.44 -38.62
CA GLY A 766 -26.29 -4.02 -37.27
C GLY A 766 -25.25 -3.46 -36.31
N ASP A 767 -25.04 -4.16 -35.19
CA ASP A 767 -24.12 -3.72 -34.15
C ASP A 767 -22.72 -4.31 -34.40
N SER A 768 -21.71 -3.46 -34.39
CA SER A 768 -20.29 -3.81 -34.42
C SER A 768 -19.53 -3.11 -33.30
N TYR A 769 -18.40 -3.66 -32.88
CA TYR A 769 -17.45 -2.97 -32.01
C TYR A 769 -16.07 -2.90 -32.64
N TYR A 770 -15.33 -1.83 -32.36
CA TYR A 770 -13.98 -1.61 -32.83
C TYR A 770 -13.05 -1.31 -31.66
N TYR A 771 -11.89 -1.96 -31.58
CA TYR A 771 -10.84 -1.56 -30.63
C TYR A 771 -9.45 -1.65 -31.26
N VAL A 772 -8.51 -0.90 -30.69
CA VAL A 772 -7.13 -0.81 -31.17
C VAL A 772 -6.22 -1.68 -30.31
N ARG A 773 -5.33 -2.44 -30.95
CA ARG A 773 -4.23 -3.19 -30.33
C ARG A 773 -2.91 -2.58 -30.72
N VAL A 774 -1.99 -2.50 -29.77
CA VAL A 774 -0.62 -2.03 -30.00
C VAL A 774 0.35 -3.07 -29.46
N PHE A 775 1.34 -3.44 -30.27
CA PHE A 775 2.41 -4.35 -29.91
C PHE A 775 3.71 -3.59 -29.85
N GLN A 776 4.44 -3.74 -28.75
CA GLN A 776 5.75 -3.15 -28.51
C GLN A 776 6.75 -4.26 -28.19
N VAL A 777 8.03 -4.01 -28.50
CA VAL A 777 9.14 -4.82 -27.98
C VAL A 777 9.09 -4.84 -26.44
N ASP A 778 9.25 -6.02 -25.86
CA ASP A 778 9.52 -6.21 -24.43
C ASP A 778 11.04 -6.04 -24.22
N PRO A 779 11.50 -4.98 -23.54
CA PRO A 779 12.93 -4.72 -23.40
C PRO A 779 13.62 -5.75 -22.49
N GLU A 780 12.90 -6.40 -21.57
CA GLU A 780 13.41 -7.44 -20.68
C GLU A 780 13.52 -8.80 -21.37
N ASN A 781 12.67 -9.07 -22.35
CA ASN A 781 12.65 -10.29 -23.13
C ASN A 781 12.32 -10.05 -24.63
N PRO A 782 13.24 -9.49 -25.42
CA PRO A 782 12.96 -9.07 -26.80
C PRO A 782 12.56 -10.20 -27.76
N ASP A 783 12.95 -11.44 -27.46
CA ASP A 783 12.61 -12.63 -28.24
C ASP A 783 11.31 -13.32 -27.76
N GLY A 784 10.69 -12.80 -26.69
CA GLY A 784 9.51 -13.34 -26.03
C GLY A 784 8.18 -12.78 -26.53
N ASP A 785 7.17 -12.84 -25.66
CA ASP A 785 5.89 -12.20 -25.92
C ASP A 785 6.08 -10.67 -25.95
N PRO A 786 5.46 -9.94 -26.89
CA PRO A 786 5.51 -8.49 -26.91
C PRO A 786 4.76 -7.88 -25.71
N GLU A 787 5.08 -6.63 -25.41
CA GLU A 787 4.20 -5.77 -24.60
C GLU A 787 2.98 -5.35 -25.45
N ILE A 788 1.81 -5.27 -24.83
CA ILE A 788 0.55 -5.05 -25.54
C ILE A 788 -0.30 -3.98 -24.85
N GLY A 789 -0.87 -3.08 -25.66
CA GLY A 789 -1.91 -2.13 -25.27
C GLY A 789 -3.24 -2.41 -25.96
N TRP A 790 -4.35 -2.22 -25.25
CA TRP A 790 -5.72 -2.40 -25.73
C TRP A 790 -6.57 -1.17 -25.39
N ALA A 791 -6.98 -0.40 -26.40
CA ALA A 791 -7.95 0.67 -26.20
C ALA A 791 -9.34 0.08 -25.94
N SER A 792 -10.17 0.72 -25.10
CA SER A 792 -11.57 0.29 -24.95
C SER A 792 -12.33 0.35 -26.28
N PRO A 793 -13.34 -0.53 -26.49
CA PRO A 793 -14.08 -0.54 -27.73
C PRO A 793 -14.93 0.71 -27.96
N ILE A 794 -15.09 1.09 -29.23
CA ILE A 794 -16.13 1.98 -29.73
C ILE A 794 -17.22 1.10 -30.32
N PHE A 795 -18.47 1.31 -29.89
CA PHE A 795 -19.60 0.50 -30.32
C PHE A 795 -20.39 1.26 -31.38
N VAL A 796 -20.58 0.67 -32.56
CA VAL A 796 -21.24 1.32 -33.70
C VAL A 796 -22.44 0.50 -34.11
N ARG A 797 -23.61 1.13 -34.18
CA ARG A 797 -24.79 0.57 -34.84
C ARG A 797 -24.90 1.17 -36.24
N TYR A 798 -24.78 0.32 -37.24
CA TYR A 798 -24.94 0.68 -38.65
C TYR A 798 -26.40 0.51 -39.10
N ASP A 799 -26.99 1.63 -39.52
CA ASP A 799 -28.31 1.68 -40.17
C ASP A 799 -28.20 1.59 -41.70
#